data_AF-A0A2A4WSE7-F1
#
_entry.id   AF-A0A2A4WSE7-F1
#
_cell.length_a   1.000
_cell.length_b   1.000
_cell.length_c   1.000
_cell.angle_alpha   90.00
_cell.angle_beta   90.00
_cell.angle_gamma   90.00
#
_symmetry.space_group_name_H-M   'P 1'
#
loop_
_entity.id
_entity.type
_entity.pdbx_description
1 polymer ?
#
loop_
_entity_poly.entity_id
_entity_poly.type
_entity_poly.pdbx_seq_one_letter_code
_entity_poly.pdbx_strand_id
1 'polypeptide(L)'
;MRSERLFSLISIGFVFSVQVVFALSVGSNTAPSRQGYTIFPSSDSDNVMIGYASFENGFKLSDLGTSCSFDSLLPVSGPIDLSGGNLYLMETLNFSDTTSINSMGNIYGNGKSIKFSPSISELVAVAEGSMIAVASYNMGAQVNSVDFSDTASYAVAVTQNNSGTEIRMLYYDGLSLTMTAEVSENDHVHSCRWQPGQTNFVVGVDRGSGGDLFSYEYNVSNGDLTGVSNLSLSGNKSVHALGFVSGGDYLAIGRSVKGSGNDNEVLLFSIDTAANLTQEQTQSLPGSDRSIQKNALSWSPGNNYVAYGTEDEDEESNLLIYYFNGSTLTQTIELEIGLTVRGLDWSPTGTFLAVALEGTTTQNILIFSHHSSSGLLNLETTAFIDQSTDAIAVSWTSDGNRLAIGSALDSGVGPFREYSFDKTNTTLSLVQSFSFDVNVNAVRNIPFTGDYIIGAGDTVYILASGYSSDFSFTIDSATIELAHDLTLKAPLNFTNQCCISGNNHTIDFHTTGSMIIGSQASLYLKNVTLKNFGGRQLRCFDNSATVSLDNVRFLFDSPYQFNAGRLDILGSFEISGTNLFSYESPTESRIYSGASWTFDNFSTLSYAPSSNNRQGIQFIDQTSRLIFNNATLYSTATGLSLTKGELWIDGRMSIKSDAASTAEGIQWGDGLTSGNDLHVVLMPGAQVSLESGYLVNKNIG
;
A
#
# COMPACT_ATOMS: atom_id res chain seq x y z
N MET A 1 -20.18 33.92 -74.75
CA MET A 1 -18.90 33.36 -74.28
C MET A 1 -18.94 33.37 -72.75
N ARG A 2 -19.17 32.18 -72.19
CA ARG A 2 -19.14 31.89 -70.75
C ARG A 2 -17.70 31.98 -70.24
N SER A 3 -17.51 32.57 -69.08
CA SER A 3 -16.27 32.52 -68.30
C SER A 3 -16.68 32.12 -66.88
N GLU A 4 -16.77 30.81 -66.66
CA GLU A 4 -16.93 30.22 -65.33
C GLU A 4 -15.60 30.39 -64.56
N ARG A 5 -15.64 31.07 -63.41
CA ARG A 5 -14.58 30.96 -62.39
C ARG A 5 -15.18 30.19 -61.23
N LEU A 6 -14.77 28.92 -61.13
CA LEU A 6 -15.07 28.02 -60.01
C LEU A 6 -14.54 28.63 -58.71
N PHE A 7 -15.42 28.71 -57.70
CA PHE A 7 -15.02 28.77 -56.30
C PHE A 7 -14.45 27.41 -55.89
N SER A 8 -13.19 27.38 -55.47
CA SER A 8 -12.61 26.23 -54.77
C SER A 8 -13.04 26.30 -53.30
N LEU A 9 -14.08 25.56 -52.93
CA LEU A 9 -14.32 25.21 -51.53
C LEU A 9 -13.34 24.10 -51.15
N ILE A 10 -12.32 24.43 -50.36
CA ILE A 10 -11.52 23.43 -49.65
C ILE A 10 -12.35 22.97 -48.45
N SER A 11 -13.09 21.89 -48.61
CA SER A 11 -13.68 21.13 -47.52
C SER A 11 -12.57 20.34 -46.82
N ILE A 12 -12.04 20.88 -45.73
CA ILE A 12 -11.21 20.14 -44.77
C ILE A 12 -12.14 19.18 -44.03
N GLY A 13 -12.21 17.93 -44.49
CA GLY A 13 -12.80 16.86 -43.72
C GLY A 13 -11.88 16.51 -42.57
N PHE A 14 -12.21 16.95 -41.36
CA PHE A 14 -11.64 16.35 -40.15
C PHE A 14 -12.12 14.89 -40.11
N VAL A 15 -11.24 13.96 -40.50
CA VAL A 15 -11.39 12.56 -40.14
C VAL A 15 -11.08 12.48 -38.65
N PHE A 16 -12.11 12.60 -37.82
CA PHE A 16 -12.03 12.07 -36.47
C PHE A 16 -11.86 10.56 -36.61
N SER A 17 -10.63 10.07 -36.50
CA SER A 17 -10.40 8.66 -36.21
C SER A 17 -10.93 8.43 -34.79
N VAL A 18 -12.20 8.06 -34.69
CA VAL A 18 -12.70 7.40 -33.50
C VAL A 18 -11.94 6.08 -33.45
N GLN A 19 -10.85 6.02 -32.68
CA GLN A 19 -10.31 4.73 -32.27
C GLN A 19 -11.39 4.13 -31.36
N VAL A 20 -12.22 3.28 -31.96
CA VAL A 20 -13.00 2.32 -31.19
C VAL A 20 -11.95 1.39 -30.61
N VAL A 21 -11.66 1.56 -29.32
CA VAL A 21 -10.72 0.71 -28.59
C VAL A 21 -11.42 -0.64 -28.45
N PHE A 22 -11.05 -1.59 -29.31
CA PHE A 22 -11.52 -2.97 -29.21
C PHE A 22 -10.61 -3.70 -28.24
N ALA A 23 -11.19 -4.49 -27.33
CA ALA A 23 -10.48 -5.45 -26.51
C ALA A 23 -9.42 -6.24 -27.31
N LEU A 24 -8.19 -6.29 -26.81
CA LEU A 24 -7.17 -7.17 -27.38
C LEU A 24 -7.59 -8.64 -27.18
N SER A 25 -7.93 -9.30 -28.30
CA SER A 25 -8.23 -10.73 -28.34
C SER A 25 -7.05 -11.50 -28.92
N VAL A 26 -6.43 -12.35 -28.12
CA VAL A 26 -5.26 -13.16 -28.51
C VAL A 26 -5.65 -14.63 -28.57
N GLY A 27 -5.70 -15.17 -29.79
CA GLY A 27 -5.97 -16.58 -30.05
C GLY A 27 -6.99 -16.87 -31.13
N SER A 28 -7.47 -18.11 -31.18
CA SER A 28 -8.46 -18.56 -32.15
C SER A 28 -9.20 -19.81 -31.67
N ASN A 29 -10.52 -19.85 -31.90
CA ASN A 29 -11.37 -21.02 -31.68
C ASN A 29 -11.35 -22.05 -32.82
N THR A 30 -10.56 -21.81 -33.87
CA THR A 30 -10.54 -22.67 -35.06
C THR A 30 -9.17 -23.24 -35.40
N ALA A 31 -8.07 -22.63 -34.91
CA ALA A 31 -6.71 -23.08 -35.20
C ALA A 31 -5.75 -22.82 -34.02
N PRO A 32 -4.87 -23.78 -33.68
CA PRO A 32 -3.79 -23.55 -32.72
C PRO A 32 -2.84 -22.43 -33.13
N SER A 33 -2.42 -21.62 -32.17
CA SER A 33 -1.45 -20.53 -32.37
C SER A 33 -0.49 -20.45 -31.20
N ARG A 34 0.80 -20.23 -31.48
CA ARG A 34 1.82 -19.98 -30.43
C ARG A 34 1.97 -18.48 -30.29
N GLN A 35 1.85 -17.99 -29.06
CA GLN A 35 1.96 -16.58 -28.75
C GLN A 35 3.37 -16.27 -28.20
N GLY A 36 3.89 -15.11 -28.57
CA GLY A 36 5.03 -14.53 -27.85
C GLY A 36 4.62 -14.10 -26.44
N TYR A 37 5.55 -13.52 -25.69
CA TYR A 37 5.19 -12.85 -24.44
C TYR A 37 4.16 -11.76 -24.74
N THR A 38 2.96 -11.90 -24.20
CA THR A 38 1.81 -11.07 -24.56
C THR A 38 1.54 -10.05 -23.46
N ILE A 39 1.45 -8.77 -23.81
CA ILE A 39 1.10 -7.69 -22.88
C ILE A 39 -0.33 -7.23 -23.18
N PHE A 40 -1.22 -7.37 -22.20
CA PHE A 40 -2.61 -6.93 -22.28
C PHE A 40 -2.73 -5.50 -21.73
N PRO A 41 -3.13 -4.53 -22.57
CA PRO A 41 -3.16 -3.12 -22.20
C PRO A 41 -4.34 -2.77 -21.30
N SER A 42 -4.18 -1.72 -20.51
CA SER A 42 -5.24 -1.16 -19.65
C SER A 42 -6.18 -0.19 -20.37
N SER A 43 -5.79 0.28 -21.56
CA SER A 43 -6.66 1.08 -22.43
C SER A 43 -7.91 0.32 -22.88
N ASP A 44 -7.82 -1.01 -22.89
CA ASP A 44 -8.82 -1.90 -23.45
C ASP A 44 -9.70 -2.46 -22.33
N SER A 45 -11.01 -2.24 -22.42
CA SER A 45 -11.98 -2.97 -21.60
C SER A 45 -12.13 -4.39 -22.13
N ASP A 46 -12.02 -5.40 -21.25
CA ASP A 46 -12.29 -6.81 -21.55
C ASP A 46 -11.34 -7.53 -22.52
N ASN A 47 -10.02 -7.43 -22.32
CA ASN A 47 -9.05 -8.25 -23.04
C ASN A 47 -9.41 -9.76 -23.00
N VAL A 48 -9.03 -10.55 -24.00
CA VAL A 48 -9.40 -11.99 -24.06
C VAL A 48 -8.24 -12.85 -24.54
N MET A 49 -7.99 -13.95 -23.83
CA MET A 49 -7.18 -15.09 -24.28
C MET A 49 -8.14 -16.18 -24.76
N ILE A 50 -8.11 -16.57 -26.03
CA ILE A 50 -9.18 -17.39 -26.62
C ILE A 50 -8.72 -18.68 -27.30
N GLY A 51 -9.45 -19.76 -27.02
CA GLY A 51 -9.43 -21.01 -27.77
C GLY A 51 -8.10 -21.74 -27.72
N TYR A 52 -7.46 -21.93 -28.88
CA TYR A 52 -6.25 -22.72 -29.03
C TYR A 52 -4.97 -21.86 -29.00
N ALA A 53 -4.95 -20.76 -28.24
CA ALA A 53 -3.75 -19.95 -28.03
C ALA A 53 -2.82 -20.55 -26.97
N SER A 54 -1.59 -20.89 -27.37
CA SER A 54 -0.52 -21.31 -26.47
C SER A 54 0.22 -20.08 -25.96
N PHE A 55 0.09 -19.79 -24.66
CA PHE A 55 0.84 -18.75 -23.94
C PHE A 55 2.08 -19.36 -23.29
N GLU A 56 2.88 -20.07 -24.08
CA GLU A 56 4.06 -20.77 -23.59
C GLU A 56 5.22 -19.83 -23.19
N ASN A 57 5.20 -18.59 -23.70
CA ASN A 57 6.19 -17.56 -23.42
C ASN A 57 5.74 -16.59 -22.32
N GLY A 58 4.59 -16.83 -21.68
CA GLY A 58 4.05 -16.00 -20.61
C GLY A 58 3.16 -14.86 -21.09
N PHE A 59 2.62 -14.10 -20.13
CA PHE A 59 1.83 -12.91 -20.38
C PHE A 59 1.89 -11.92 -19.22
N LYS A 60 1.53 -10.67 -19.51
CA LYS A 60 1.41 -9.57 -18.55
C LYS A 60 0.07 -8.86 -18.70
N LEU A 61 -0.55 -8.52 -17.57
CA LEU A 61 -1.55 -7.46 -17.50
C LEU A 61 -0.82 -6.14 -17.19
N SER A 62 -1.14 -5.05 -17.89
CA SER A 62 -0.33 -3.83 -17.81
C SER A 62 -0.35 -3.16 -16.43
N ASP A 63 -1.48 -3.18 -15.74
CA ASP A 63 -1.70 -2.54 -14.44
C ASP A 63 -2.95 -3.09 -13.71
N LEU A 64 -3.27 -2.50 -12.55
CA LEU A 64 -4.45 -2.82 -11.73
C LEU A 64 -5.80 -2.59 -12.43
N GLY A 65 -5.85 -1.71 -13.43
CA GLY A 65 -7.05 -1.42 -14.22
C GLY A 65 -7.26 -2.41 -15.36
N THR A 66 -6.24 -3.20 -15.71
CA THR A 66 -6.30 -4.16 -16.81
C THR A 66 -7.21 -5.34 -16.46
N SER A 67 -8.21 -5.60 -17.29
CA SER A 67 -9.07 -6.79 -17.20
C SER A 67 -8.79 -7.75 -18.36
N CYS A 68 -8.73 -9.06 -18.11
CA CYS A 68 -8.60 -10.09 -19.13
C CYS A 68 -9.44 -11.34 -18.82
N SER A 69 -10.16 -11.86 -19.82
CA SER A 69 -10.84 -13.15 -19.77
C SER A 69 -9.92 -14.27 -20.28
N PHE A 70 -9.77 -15.33 -19.49
CA PHE A 70 -9.03 -16.53 -19.85
C PHE A 70 -9.97 -17.63 -20.36
N ASP A 71 -10.04 -17.79 -21.68
CA ASP A 71 -10.82 -18.80 -22.40
C ASP A 71 -9.90 -19.67 -23.28
N SER A 72 -8.62 -19.80 -22.90
CA SER A 72 -7.69 -20.68 -23.60
C SER A 72 -7.77 -22.11 -23.07
N LEU A 73 -7.75 -23.07 -23.98
CA LEU A 73 -7.78 -24.51 -23.70
C LEU A 73 -6.38 -25.11 -23.49
N LEU A 74 -5.33 -24.34 -23.79
CA LEU A 74 -3.95 -24.83 -23.75
C LEU A 74 -3.24 -24.42 -22.45
N PRO A 75 -2.30 -25.23 -21.94
CA PRO A 75 -1.48 -24.86 -20.79
C PRO A 75 -0.70 -23.57 -21.03
N VAL A 76 -0.53 -22.81 -19.95
CA VAL A 76 0.27 -21.58 -19.90
C VAL A 76 1.66 -21.93 -19.36
N SER A 77 2.69 -21.26 -19.87
CA SER A 77 4.04 -21.35 -19.32
C SER A 77 4.83 -20.05 -19.46
N GLY A 78 6.05 -19.99 -18.93
CA GLY A 78 6.84 -18.77 -18.91
C GLY A 78 6.43 -17.80 -17.80
N PRO A 79 6.91 -16.55 -17.84
CA PRO A 79 6.64 -15.55 -16.81
C PRO A 79 5.22 -15.00 -16.87
N ILE A 80 4.55 -14.94 -15.72
CA ILE A 80 3.20 -14.39 -15.55
C ILE A 80 3.27 -13.18 -14.63
N ASP A 81 2.81 -12.04 -15.12
CA ASP A 81 2.77 -10.77 -14.39
C ASP A 81 1.34 -10.23 -14.41
N LEU A 82 0.58 -10.45 -13.34
CA LEU A 82 -0.79 -9.96 -13.26
C LEU A 82 -0.88 -8.49 -12.85
N SER A 83 0.19 -7.90 -12.31
CA SER A 83 0.30 -6.47 -11.97
C SER A 83 -0.91 -5.90 -11.24
N GLY A 84 -1.57 -6.70 -10.39
CA GLY A 84 -2.79 -6.30 -9.66
C GLY A 84 -4.08 -6.30 -10.48
N GLY A 85 -3.98 -6.53 -11.80
CA GLY A 85 -5.10 -6.57 -12.72
C GLY A 85 -6.05 -7.74 -12.47
N ASN A 86 -7.10 -7.82 -13.29
CA ASN A 86 -8.25 -8.69 -13.09
C ASN A 86 -8.28 -9.81 -14.16
N LEU A 87 -8.08 -11.06 -13.74
CA LEU A 87 -8.17 -12.24 -14.60
C LEU A 87 -9.47 -13.00 -14.35
N TYR A 88 -10.33 -13.13 -15.37
CA TYR A 88 -11.60 -13.85 -15.30
C TYR A 88 -11.47 -15.21 -15.97
N LEU A 89 -11.58 -16.30 -15.23
CA LEU A 89 -11.48 -17.64 -15.78
C LEU A 89 -12.79 -18.03 -16.46
N MET A 90 -12.74 -18.26 -17.76
CA MET A 90 -13.80 -18.92 -18.53
C MET A 90 -13.48 -20.41 -18.70
N GLU A 91 -12.20 -20.76 -18.61
CA GLU A 91 -11.71 -22.14 -18.56
C GLU A 91 -10.70 -22.40 -17.44
N THR A 92 -10.42 -23.69 -17.21
CA THR A 92 -9.40 -24.10 -16.22
C THR A 92 -8.02 -23.62 -16.68
N LEU A 93 -7.36 -22.84 -15.83
CA LEU A 93 -6.01 -22.36 -16.06
C LEU A 93 -5.00 -23.42 -15.62
N ASN A 94 -4.32 -24.04 -16.58
CA ASN A 94 -3.31 -25.07 -16.32
C ASN A 94 -1.91 -24.50 -16.56
N PHE A 95 -1.07 -24.51 -15.54
CA PHE A 95 0.34 -24.12 -15.69
C PHE A 95 1.23 -25.31 -16.03
N SER A 96 2.28 -25.06 -16.81
CA SER A 96 3.32 -26.05 -17.11
C SER A 96 4.56 -25.83 -16.22
N ASP A 97 5.45 -26.82 -16.12
CA ASP A 97 6.62 -26.85 -15.24
C ASP A 97 7.73 -25.81 -15.59
N THR A 98 7.46 -24.86 -16.47
CA THR A 98 8.33 -23.73 -16.82
C THR A 98 7.67 -22.38 -16.51
N THR A 99 6.62 -22.38 -15.68
CA THR A 99 5.88 -21.17 -15.30
C THR A 99 6.51 -20.51 -14.08
N SER A 100 6.65 -19.18 -14.10
CA SER A 100 6.91 -18.37 -12.91
C SER A 100 5.79 -17.33 -12.74
N ILE A 101 5.29 -17.15 -11.52
CA ILE A 101 4.34 -16.08 -11.19
C ILE A 101 5.15 -14.95 -10.56
N ASN A 102 5.42 -13.91 -11.35
CA ASN A 102 6.25 -12.79 -10.96
C ASN A 102 5.47 -11.75 -10.16
N SER A 103 4.16 -11.65 -10.38
CA SER A 103 3.27 -10.80 -9.59
C SER A 103 1.86 -11.37 -9.57
N MET A 104 1.15 -11.09 -8.49
CA MET A 104 -0.24 -11.50 -8.33
C MET A 104 -1.20 -10.41 -8.84
N GLY A 105 -2.46 -10.81 -9.00
CA GLY A 105 -3.60 -9.98 -9.39
C GLY A 105 -4.89 -10.61 -8.89
N ASN A 106 -6.01 -9.97 -9.14
CA ASN A 106 -7.32 -10.53 -8.81
C ASN A 106 -7.68 -11.64 -9.79
N ILE A 107 -8.15 -12.79 -9.29
CA ILE A 107 -8.59 -13.91 -10.10
C ILE A 107 -10.05 -14.23 -9.78
N TYR A 108 -10.90 -14.08 -10.78
CA TYR A 108 -12.32 -14.42 -10.73
C TYR A 108 -12.53 -15.77 -11.41
N GLY A 109 -12.62 -16.82 -10.61
CA GLY A 109 -12.59 -18.19 -11.07
C GLY A 109 -13.85 -18.65 -11.81
N ASN A 110 -15.01 -18.03 -11.59
CA ASN A 110 -16.30 -18.47 -12.16
C ASN A 110 -16.56 -19.99 -12.00
N GLY A 111 -16.12 -20.57 -10.88
CA GLY A 111 -16.20 -22.00 -10.58
C GLY A 111 -15.13 -22.87 -11.24
N LYS A 112 -14.10 -22.28 -11.86
CA LYS A 112 -13.01 -22.99 -12.55
C LYS A 112 -11.81 -23.23 -11.62
N SER A 113 -10.91 -24.13 -12.06
CA SER A 113 -9.67 -24.45 -11.36
C SER A 113 -8.48 -23.65 -11.90
N ILE A 114 -7.50 -23.41 -11.03
CA ILE A 114 -6.15 -22.97 -11.33
C ILE A 114 -5.23 -24.12 -10.89
N LYS A 115 -4.57 -24.76 -11.84
CA LYS A 115 -3.69 -25.90 -11.58
C LYS A 115 -2.25 -25.46 -11.63
N PHE A 116 -1.60 -25.47 -10.48
CA PHE A 116 -0.18 -25.15 -10.40
C PHE A 116 0.65 -26.28 -10.96
N SER A 117 1.84 -25.92 -11.44
CA SER A 117 2.91 -26.85 -11.78
C SER A 117 3.99 -26.82 -10.69
N PRO A 118 4.89 -27.81 -10.63
CA PRO A 118 5.97 -27.82 -9.65
C PRO A 118 6.95 -26.64 -9.73
N SER A 119 6.96 -25.88 -10.83
CA SER A 119 7.78 -24.66 -10.94
C SER A 119 7.21 -23.47 -10.18
N ILE A 120 5.94 -23.51 -9.79
CA ILE A 120 5.30 -22.49 -8.97
C ILE A 120 5.49 -22.88 -7.50
N SER A 121 6.60 -22.43 -6.93
CA SER A 121 6.96 -22.67 -5.52
C SER A 121 6.71 -21.47 -4.61
N GLU A 122 6.30 -20.32 -5.16
CA GLU A 122 5.94 -19.13 -4.39
C GLU A 122 4.86 -18.30 -5.09
N LEU A 123 4.08 -17.58 -4.27
CA LEU A 123 3.20 -16.49 -4.73
C LEU A 123 3.67 -15.19 -4.10
N VAL A 124 4.10 -14.26 -4.94
CA VAL A 124 4.59 -12.94 -4.54
C VAL A 124 3.60 -11.86 -4.96
N ALA A 125 3.40 -10.87 -4.09
CA ALA A 125 2.52 -9.75 -4.42
C ALA A 125 3.05 -8.98 -5.64
N VAL A 126 4.36 -8.82 -5.71
CA VAL A 126 5.10 -8.14 -6.77
C VAL A 126 6.46 -8.80 -6.93
N ALA A 127 7.03 -8.68 -8.13
CA ALA A 127 8.44 -8.96 -8.33
C ALA A 127 9.24 -7.91 -7.53
N GLU A 128 10.25 -8.33 -6.77
CA GLU A 128 11.15 -7.41 -6.07
C GLU A 128 11.63 -6.30 -7.05
N GLY A 129 11.53 -5.03 -6.64
CA GLY A 129 11.94 -3.88 -7.45
C GLY A 129 10.89 -3.32 -8.42
N SER A 130 9.60 -3.67 -8.27
CA SER A 130 8.51 -3.06 -9.05
C SER A 130 7.78 -1.96 -8.26
N MET A 131 7.65 -0.78 -8.87
CA MET A 131 6.82 0.31 -8.36
C MET A 131 5.43 0.25 -8.97
N ILE A 132 4.41 0.52 -8.16
CA ILE A 132 3.02 0.55 -8.60
C ILE A 132 2.33 1.84 -8.17
N ALA A 133 1.38 2.30 -8.98
CA ALA A 133 0.41 3.31 -8.56
C ALA A 133 -0.71 2.63 -7.77
N VAL A 134 -0.71 2.76 -6.44
CA VAL A 134 -1.72 2.12 -5.58
C VAL A 134 -3.03 2.88 -5.53
N ALA A 135 -2.98 4.19 -5.75
CA ALA A 135 -4.15 5.06 -5.79
C ALA A 135 -3.91 6.25 -6.72
N SER A 136 -4.98 6.81 -7.27
CA SER A 136 -4.93 8.04 -8.06
C SER A 136 -6.18 8.91 -7.88
N TYR A 137 -6.03 10.21 -8.12
CA TYR A 137 -7.12 11.18 -8.15
C TYR A 137 -6.87 12.26 -9.20
N ASN A 138 -7.79 12.42 -10.16
CA ASN A 138 -7.67 13.45 -11.19
C ASN A 138 -8.08 14.82 -10.63
N MET A 139 -7.17 15.80 -10.73
CA MET A 139 -7.34 17.15 -10.22
C MET A 139 -7.91 18.12 -11.28
N GLY A 140 -8.07 17.70 -12.52
CA GLY A 140 -8.61 18.50 -13.64
C GLY A 140 -7.70 19.62 -14.15
N ALA A 141 -6.57 19.88 -13.48
CA ALA A 141 -5.55 20.86 -13.87
C ALA A 141 -4.18 20.41 -13.36
N GLN A 142 -3.10 20.95 -13.95
CA GLN A 142 -1.73 20.57 -13.59
C GLN A 142 -1.48 20.72 -12.09
N VAL A 143 -1.01 19.64 -11.47
CA VAL A 143 -0.61 19.60 -10.07
C VAL A 143 0.73 20.29 -9.91
N ASN A 144 0.77 21.34 -9.09
CA ASN A 144 1.96 22.14 -8.83
C ASN A 144 2.69 21.69 -7.55
N SER A 145 1.95 21.26 -6.54
CA SER A 145 2.52 20.82 -5.26
C SER A 145 1.60 19.82 -4.59
N VAL A 146 2.21 18.94 -3.81
CA VAL A 146 1.53 17.99 -2.93
C VAL A 146 2.24 17.99 -1.60
N ASP A 147 1.52 17.67 -0.53
CA ASP A 147 2.10 17.34 0.77
C ASP A 147 1.22 16.34 1.52
N PHE A 148 1.80 15.61 2.45
CA PHE A 148 1.12 14.55 3.20
C PHE A 148 1.22 14.81 4.71
N SER A 149 0.11 14.63 5.43
CA SER A 149 0.07 14.82 6.87
C SER A 149 0.91 13.77 7.61
N ASP A 150 1.70 14.21 8.58
CA ASP A 150 2.46 13.33 9.46
C ASP A 150 1.63 12.75 10.61
N THR A 151 0.40 13.25 10.81
CA THR A 151 -0.50 12.85 11.92
C THR A 151 -1.77 12.15 11.45
N ALA A 152 -2.13 12.24 10.18
CA ALA A 152 -3.35 11.65 9.64
C ALA A 152 -3.15 11.13 8.20
N SER A 153 -4.03 10.26 7.72
CA SER A 153 -3.96 9.72 6.35
C SER A 153 -4.54 10.67 5.30
N TYR A 154 -4.11 11.94 5.33
CA TYR A 154 -4.59 12.99 4.44
C TYR A 154 -3.45 13.64 3.68
N ALA A 155 -3.72 13.94 2.42
CA ALA A 155 -2.87 14.76 1.59
C ALA A 155 -3.57 16.07 1.23
N VAL A 156 -2.76 17.10 1.03
CA VAL A 156 -3.15 18.32 0.35
C VAL A 156 -2.50 18.32 -1.04
N ALA A 157 -3.28 18.62 -2.06
CA ALA A 157 -2.78 18.77 -3.42
C ALA A 157 -3.30 20.08 -4.02
N VAL A 158 -2.42 20.77 -4.74
CA VAL A 158 -2.72 22.09 -5.30
C VAL A 158 -2.36 22.20 -6.77
N THR A 159 -3.16 22.95 -7.53
CA THR A 159 -3.05 23.04 -8.99
C THR A 159 -2.88 24.48 -9.51
N GLN A 160 -2.57 24.58 -10.81
CA GLN A 160 -2.79 25.81 -11.56
C GLN A 160 -4.30 26.11 -11.70
N ASN A 161 -4.66 27.39 -11.84
CA ASN A 161 -6.03 27.78 -12.14
C ASN A 161 -6.35 27.60 -13.62
N ASN A 162 -7.15 26.57 -13.94
CA ASN A 162 -7.73 26.33 -15.25
C ASN A 162 -9.25 26.09 -15.14
N SER A 163 -9.99 27.00 -14.49
CA SER A 163 -11.46 26.98 -14.36
C SER A 163 -12.09 25.93 -13.42
N GLY A 164 -11.31 25.41 -12.47
CA GLY A 164 -11.77 24.49 -11.43
C GLY A 164 -11.07 24.75 -10.09
N THR A 165 -11.47 24.02 -9.05
CA THR A 165 -10.95 24.20 -7.68
C THR A 165 -9.46 23.87 -7.58
N GLU A 166 -8.67 24.79 -6.99
CA GLU A 166 -7.21 24.66 -6.97
C GLU A 166 -6.65 23.92 -5.76
N ILE A 167 -7.36 23.86 -4.63
CA ILE A 167 -6.90 23.20 -3.40
C ILE A 167 -7.83 22.05 -3.08
N ARG A 168 -7.30 20.83 -2.92
CA ARG A 168 -8.09 19.66 -2.51
C ARG A 168 -7.43 18.89 -1.38
N MET A 169 -8.29 18.42 -0.46
CA MET A 169 -7.96 17.51 0.63
C MET A 169 -8.33 16.10 0.22
N LEU A 170 -7.34 15.22 0.15
CA LEU A 170 -7.50 13.84 -0.27
C LEU A 170 -7.26 12.92 0.92
N TYR A 171 -8.26 12.12 1.26
CA TYR A 171 -8.10 11.02 2.21
C TYR A 171 -7.53 9.79 1.50
N TYR A 172 -6.52 9.16 2.12
CA TYR A 172 -5.93 7.92 1.65
C TYR A 172 -6.29 6.78 2.61
N ASP A 173 -7.03 5.79 2.13
CA ASP A 173 -7.46 4.63 2.93
C ASP A 173 -6.51 3.43 2.82
N GLY A 174 -5.37 3.58 2.13
CA GLY A 174 -4.44 2.50 1.81
C GLY A 174 -4.60 1.95 0.39
N LEU A 175 -5.69 2.24 -0.31
CA LEU A 175 -6.04 1.71 -1.64
C LEU A 175 -6.59 2.77 -2.60
N SER A 176 -7.16 3.86 -2.09
CA SER A 176 -7.84 4.88 -2.88
C SER A 176 -7.60 6.27 -2.32
N LEU A 177 -7.63 7.27 -3.22
CA LEU A 177 -7.63 8.67 -2.86
C LEU A 177 -9.05 9.21 -3.04
N THR A 178 -9.66 9.68 -1.95
CA THR A 178 -11.00 10.28 -1.98
C THR A 178 -10.92 11.74 -1.59
N MET A 179 -11.45 12.63 -2.43
CA MET A 179 -11.58 14.05 -2.06
C MET A 179 -12.60 14.21 -0.94
N THR A 180 -12.20 14.91 0.11
CA THR A 180 -13.04 15.16 1.30
C THR A 180 -13.41 16.64 1.44
N ALA A 181 -12.57 17.55 0.95
CA ALA A 181 -12.84 18.97 0.91
C ALA A 181 -12.09 19.62 -0.26
N GLU A 182 -12.59 20.77 -0.71
CA GLU A 182 -11.96 21.58 -1.75
C GLU A 182 -12.21 23.07 -1.52
N VAL A 183 -11.25 23.92 -1.88
CA VAL A 183 -11.34 25.39 -1.77
C VAL A 183 -10.68 26.03 -2.98
N SER A 184 -11.26 27.12 -3.48
CA SER A 184 -10.73 27.86 -4.63
C SER A 184 -10.25 29.24 -4.22
N GLU A 185 -9.04 29.57 -4.67
CA GLU A 185 -8.47 30.93 -4.54
C GLU A 185 -8.63 31.75 -5.82
N ASN A 186 -9.12 31.13 -6.90
CA ASN A 186 -9.26 31.74 -8.23
C ASN A 186 -7.93 32.25 -8.79
N ASP A 187 -6.80 31.68 -8.38
CA ASP A 187 -5.47 31.96 -8.89
C ASP A 187 -4.59 30.71 -8.84
N HIS A 188 -3.44 30.71 -9.52
CA HIS A 188 -2.55 29.55 -9.51
C HIS A 188 -1.98 29.33 -8.12
N VAL A 189 -2.11 28.13 -7.56
CA VAL A 189 -1.49 27.78 -6.28
C VAL A 189 -0.15 27.09 -6.57
N HIS A 190 0.97 27.68 -6.16
CA HIS A 190 2.31 27.18 -6.53
C HIS A 190 2.86 26.16 -5.54
N SER A 191 2.57 26.34 -4.24
CA SER A 191 3.14 25.53 -3.18
C SER A 191 2.15 25.31 -2.05
N CYS A 192 2.16 24.11 -1.47
CA CYS A 192 1.43 23.77 -0.25
C CYS A 192 2.33 23.04 0.73
N ARG A 193 2.18 23.31 2.03
CA ARG A 193 2.87 22.55 3.09
C ARG A 193 1.94 22.26 4.25
N TRP A 194 1.98 21.02 4.73
CA TRP A 194 1.34 20.60 5.96
C TRP A 194 2.17 21.08 7.15
N GLN A 195 1.51 21.60 8.19
CA GLN A 195 2.18 22.00 9.43
C GLN A 195 2.52 20.75 10.24
N PRO A 196 3.82 20.47 10.53
CA PRO A 196 4.23 19.29 11.28
C PRO A 196 3.49 19.14 12.62
N GLY A 197 3.00 17.94 12.90
CA GLY A 197 2.30 17.60 14.14
C GLY A 197 0.89 18.19 14.28
N GLN A 198 0.37 18.90 13.28
CA GLN A 198 -0.96 19.53 13.30
C GLN A 198 -1.84 19.02 12.15
N THR A 199 -3.11 19.43 12.12
CA THR A 199 -4.02 19.17 10.99
C THR A 199 -4.14 20.36 10.03
N ASN A 200 -3.30 21.38 10.21
CA ASN A 200 -3.34 22.60 9.43
C ASN A 200 -2.37 22.54 8.25
N PHE A 201 -2.61 23.37 7.24
CA PHE A 201 -1.69 23.54 6.14
C PHE A 201 -1.69 24.99 5.63
N VAL A 202 -0.64 25.34 4.90
CA VAL A 202 -0.45 26.67 4.30
C VAL A 202 -0.25 26.52 2.80
N VAL A 203 -0.85 27.42 2.04
CA VAL A 203 -0.72 27.51 0.58
C VAL A 203 -0.25 28.89 0.15
N GLY A 204 0.58 28.90 -0.89
CA GLY A 204 1.08 30.10 -1.53
C GLY A 204 0.57 30.20 -2.96
N VAL A 205 0.01 31.35 -3.30
CA VAL A 205 -0.60 31.60 -4.62
C VAL A 205 0.24 32.52 -5.49
N ASP A 206 -0.04 32.48 -6.80
CA ASP A 206 0.39 33.48 -7.75
C ASP A 206 -0.20 34.83 -7.37
N ARG A 207 0.49 35.88 -7.80
CA ARG A 207 0.01 37.24 -7.60
C ARG A 207 -1.34 37.45 -8.31
N GLY A 208 -2.35 37.77 -7.50
CA GLY A 208 -3.69 38.14 -7.95
C GLY A 208 -4.21 39.46 -7.38
N SER A 209 -5.52 39.65 -7.44
CA SER A 209 -6.24 40.79 -6.81
C SER A 209 -6.66 40.51 -5.35
N GLY A 210 -6.14 39.43 -4.75
CA GLY A 210 -6.53 38.90 -3.44
C GLY A 210 -5.35 38.69 -2.47
N GLY A 211 -5.48 37.69 -1.59
CA GLY A 211 -4.41 37.25 -0.70
C GLY A 211 -3.30 36.51 -1.44
N ASP A 212 -2.08 36.52 -0.88
CA ASP A 212 -0.91 35.81 -1.44
C ASP A 212 -0.57 34.54 -0.65
N LEU A 213 -0.96 34.51 0.63
CA LEU A 213 -0.64 33.44 1.57
C LEU A 213 -1.88 33.10 2.41
N PHE A 214 -2.26 31.83 2.40
CA PHE A 214 -3.44 31.35 3.09
C PHE A 214 -3.09 30.20 4.02
N SER A 215 -3.75 30.15 5.17
CA SER A 215 -3.66 29.04 6.12
C SER A 215 -5.04 28.46 6.36
N TYR A 216 -5.07 27.16 6.56
CA TYR A 216 -6.28 26.37 6.66
C TYR A 216 -6.20 25.44 7.85
N GLU A 217 -7.32 25.33 8.58
CA GLU A 217 -7.55 24.29 9.56
C GLU A 217 -8.45 23.22 8.95
N TYR A 218 -7.99 21.97 8.95
CA TYR A 218 -8.77 20.82 8.53
C TYR A 218 -9.24 20.02 9.74
N ASN A 219 -10.56 19.85 9.87
CA ASN A 219 -11.15 19.07 10.93
C ASN A 219 -11.40 17.63 10.46
N VAL A 220 -10.51 16.72 10.86
CA VAL A 220 -10.57 15.30 10.50
C VAL A 220 -11.83 14.57 10.99
N SER A 221 -12.55 15.10 12.00
CA SER A 221 -13.71 14.42 12.57
C SER A 221 -14.99 14.60 11.74
N ASN A 222 -15.12 15.71 11.04
CA ASN A 222 -16.29 16.04 10.24
C ASN A 222 -15.98 16.38 8.77
N GLY A 223 -14.70 16.49 8.41
CA GLY A 223 -14.23 16.79 7.06
C GLY A 223 -14.29 18.27 6.68
N ASP A 224 -14.56 19.17 7.64
CA ASP A 224 -14.67 20.60 7.35
C ASP A 224 -13.28 21.23 7.14
N LEU A 225 -13.18 22.06 6.10
CA LEU A 225 -11.99 22.86 5.79
C LEU A 225 -12.29 24.35 6.01
N THR A 226 -11.58 24.97 6.95
CA THR A 226 -11.81 26.37 7.35
C THR A 226 -10.59 27.23 7.05
N GLY A 227 -10.77 28.33 6.32
CA GLY A 227 -9.71 29.32 6.13
C GLY A 227 -9.50 30.15 7.39
N VAL A 228 -8.25 30.26 7.85
CA VAL A 228 -7.86 30.98 9.07
C VAL A 228 -7.22 32.32 8.75
N SER A 229 -6.10 32.31 8.03
CA SER A 229 -5.39 33.52 7.61
C SER A 229 -5.49 33.71 6.10
N ASN A 230 -5.66 34.95 5.68
CA ASN A 230 -5.62 35.41 4.29
C ASN A 230 -4.79 36.70 4.27
N LEU A 231 -3.51 36.59 3.91
CA LEU A 231 -2.57 37.69 3.98
C LEU A 231 -2.24 38.20 2.57
N SER A 232 -2.51 39.48 2.34
CA SER A 232 -1.99 40.22 1.17
C SER A 232 -0.64 40.83 1.53
N LEU A 233 0.42 40.30 0.93
CA LEU A 233 1.79 40.70 1.16
C LEU A 233 2.18 41.81 0.20
N SER A 234 2.95 42.79 0.66
CA SER A 234 3.28 43.96 -0.16
C SER A 234 4.09 43.58 -1.41
N GLY A 235 3.85 44.31 -2.50
CA GLY A 235 4.62 44.18 -3.74
C GLY A 235 4.00 43.25 -4.78
N ASN A 236 4.58 43.26 -5.97
CA ASN A 236 4.18 42.42 -7.11
C ASN A 236 5.00 41.12 -7.09
N LYS A 237 4.74 40.22 -6.13
CA LYS A 237 5.54 39.00 -5.95
C LYS A 237 4.66 37.81 -5.59
N SER A 238 4.84 36.71 -6.31
CA SER A 238 4.15 35.43 -6.10
C SER A 238 4.85 34.61 -5.03
N VAL A 239 4.10 33.78 -4.30
CA VAL A 239 4.67 32.86 -3.32
C VAL A 239 5.05 31.55 -4.02
N HIS A 240 6.34 31.34 -4.27
CA HIS A 240 6.82 30.19 -5.04
C HIS A 240 7.17 28.98 -4.19
N ALA A 241 7.71 29.19 -2.99
CA ALA A 241 8.18 28.09 -2.16
C ALA A 241 7.83 28.31 -0.69
N LEU A 242 7.39 27.23 -0.05
CA LEU A 242 7.04 27.14 1.36
C LEU A 242 7.83 26.00 2.01
N GLY A 243 8.19 26.18 3.28
CA GLY A 243 8.71 25.08 4.10
C GLY A 243 8.63 25.39 5.59
N PHE A 244 8.19 24.39 6.36
CA PHE A 244 8.17 24.46 7.81
C PHE A 244 9.50 24.01 8.41
N VAL A 245 9.86 24.65 9.50
CA VAL A 245 10.81 24.07 10.46
C VAL A 245 10.20 22.77 11.02
N SER A 246 10.99 21.75 11.36
CA SER A 246 10.41 20.43 11.71
C SER A 246 9.52 20.42 12.96
N GLY A 247 9.64 21.43 13.82
CA GLY A 247 8.74 21.62 14.97
C GLY A 247 7.38 22.25 14.61
N GLY A 248 7.22 22.79 13.40
CA GLY A 248 5.96 23.36 12.93
C GLY A 248 5.60 24.76 13.44
N ASP A 249 6.48 25.41 14.21
CA ASP A 249 6.22 26.74 14.79
C ASP A 249 6.60 27.92 13.87
N TYR A 250 7.41 27.65 12.83
CA TYR A 250 7.89 28.66 11.88
C TYR A 250 7.78 28.18 10.44
N LEU A 251 7.42 29.12 9.57
CA LEU A 251 7.29 28.94 8.12
C LEU A 251 8.24 29.90 7.41
N ALA A 252 9.12 29.34 6.58
CA ALA A 252 9.91 30.10 5.62
C ALA A 252 9.20 30.17 4.27
N ILE A 253 9.31 31.33 3.62
CA ILE A 253 8.64 31.63 2.37
C ILE A 253 9.64 32.24 1.40
N GLY A 254 9.60 31.79 0.15
CA GLY A 254 10.30 32.40 -0.98
C GLY A 254 9.33 33.09 -1.94
N ARG A 255 9.54 34.39 -2.19
CA ARG A 255 8.71 35.18 -3.09
C ARG A 255 9.52 35.69 -4.27
N SER A 256 8.93 35.59 -5.47
CA SER A 256 9.53 36.09 -6.70
C SER A 256 8.56 36.96 -7.49
N VAL A 257 9.08 38.02 -8.10
CA VAL A 257 8.40 38.82 -9.11
C VAL A 257 8.20 37.96 -10.36
N LYS A 258 7.08 38.14 -11.05
CA LYS A 258 6.82 37.50 -12.34
C LYS A 258 7.71 38.15 -13.42
N GLY A 259 8.79 37.47 -13.83
CA GLY A 259 9.77 37.94 -14.82
C GLY A 259 11.04 38.55 -14.18
N SER A 260 11.89 39.21 -14.99
CA SER A 260 13.13 39.83 -14.49
C SER A 260 12.83 41.01 -13.55
N GLY A 261 13.36 40.94 -12.33
CA GLY A 261 13.15 41.94 -11.31
C GLY A 261 13.93 41.67 -10.03
N ASN A 262 14.40 42.76 -9.42
CA ASN A 262 15.47 42.78 -8.42
C ASN A 262 14.95 42.81 -6.97
N ASP A 263 13.65 42.62 -6.77
CA ASP A 263 12.98 42.79 -5.47
C ASP A 263 12.53 41.45 -4.85
N ASN A 264 13.06 40.32 -5.32
CA ASN A 264 12.69 39.01 -4.78
C ASN A 264 13.12 38.89 -3.31
N GLU A 265 12.39 38.13 -2.50
CA GLU A 265 12.56 38.16 -1.05
C GLU A 265 12.27 36.82 -0.37
N VAL A 266 12.91 36.65 0.79
CA VAL A 266 12.60 35.59 1.74
C VAL A 266 11.88 36.18 2.95
N LEU A 267 10.84 35.50 3.40
CA LEU A 267 10.08 35.88 4.59
C LEU A 267 10.10 34.74 5.61
N LEU A 268 10.00 35.13 6.88
CA LEU A 268 9.79 34.23 8.01
C LEU A 268 8.49 34.60 8.71
N PHE A 269 7.66 33.59 8.94
CA PHE A 269 6.44 33.70 9.75
C PHE A 269 6.55 32.77 10.95
N SER A 270 6.04 33.21 12.09
CA SER A 270 5.60 32.31 13.14
C SER A 270 4.17 31.86 12.85
N ILE A 271 3.83 30.63 13.24
CA ILE A 271 2.50 30.07 13.12
C ILE A 271 2.10 29.42 14.45
N ASP A 272 0.85 29.60 14.87
CA ASP A 272 0.33 28.89 16.04
C ASP A 272 -0.39 27.58 15.65
N THR A 273 -0.81 26.80 16.65
CA THR A 273 -1.54 25.53 16.43
C THR A 273 -2.95 25.74 15.84
N ALA A 274 -3.45 26.97 15.83
CA ALA A 274 -4.71 27.34 15.20
C ALA A 274 -4.49 27.91 13.78
N ALA A 275 -3.28 27.77 13.23
CA ALA A 275 -2.87 28.25 11.91
C ALA A 275 -2.82 29.78 11.74
N ASN A 276 -2.81 30.57 12.81
CA ASN A 276 -2.64 32.03 12.69
C ASN A 276 -1.19 32.38 12.34
N LEU A 277 -1.02 33.17 11.28
CA LEU A 277 0.29 33.57 10.78
C LEU A 277 0.69 34.97 11.28
N THR A 278 1.91 35.10 11.81
CA THR A 278 2.53 36.39 12.17
C THR A 278 3.85 36.56 11.44
N GLN A 279 4.00 37.65 10.69
CA GLN A 279 5.24 37.93 9.96
C GLN A 279 6.34 38.40 10.92
N GLU A 280 7.45 37.68 10.98
CA GLU A 280 8.59 37.98 11.86
C GLU A 280 9.71 38.73 11.12
N GLN A 281 9.95 38.36 9.86
CA GLN A 281 11.05 38.93 9.09
C GLN A 281 10.75 38.97 7.58
N THR A 282 11.33 39.98 6.93
CA THR A 282 11.49 40.06 5.47
C THR A 282 12.93 40.41 5.16
N GLN A 283 13.51 39.74 4.16
CA GLN A 283 14.84 40.01 3.66
C GLN A 283 14.86 39.91 2.13
N SER A 284 15.39 40.93 1.45
CA SER A 284 15.64 40.87 0.01
C SER A 284 16.71 39.84 -0.31
N LEU A 285 16.56 39.15 -1.44
CA LEU A 285 17.61 38.27 -1.95
C LEU A 285 18.88 39.09 -2.29
N PRO A 286 20.07 38.53 -2.05
CA PRO A 286 21.31 39.10 -2.56
C PRO A 286 21.35 39.06 -4.10
N GLY A 287 22.01 40.02 -4.75
CA GLY A 287 22.16 40.09 -6.21
C GLY A 287 21.06 40.90 -6.91
N SER A 288 21.19 41.11 -8.22
CA SER A 288 20.24 41.92 -8.99
C SER A 288 19.11 41.11 -9.60
N ASP A 289 19.30 39.85 -9.96
CA ASP A 289 18.31 39.11 -10.78
C ASP A 289 18.23 37.64 -10.33
N ARG A 290 17.65 37.38 -9.15
CA ARG A 290 17.50 36.01 -8.61
C ARG A 290 16.06 35.68 -8.32
N SER A 291 15.49 34.74 -9.07
CA SER A 291 14.12 34.25 -8.84
C SER A 291 14.13 32.90 -8.13
N ILE A 292 13.45 32.80 -6.98
CA ILE A 292 13.23 31.53 -6.29
C ILE A 292 12.33 30.62 -7.14
N GLN A 293 12.73 29.36 -7.31
CA GLN A 293 11.98 28.37 -8.05
C GLN A 293 10.83 27.78 -7.22
N LYS A 294 9.79 27.31 -7.92
CA LYS A 294 8.60 26.73 -7.27
C LYS A 294 8.96 25.49 -6.46
N ASN A 295 8.48 25.40 -5.23
CA ASN A 295 8.79 24.32 -4.28
C ASN A 295 10.30 24.11 -3.95
N ALA A 296 11.21 24.95 -4.42
CA ALA A 296 12.65 24.83 -4.22
C ALA A 296 13.09 25.41 -2.86
N LEU A 297 12.54 24.87 -1.77
CA LEU A 297 12.87 25.25 -0.40
C LEU A 297 12.81 24.00 0.48
N SER A 298 13.84 23.78 1.28
CA SER A 298 13.87 22.72 2.30
C SER A 298 14.53 23.22 3.58
N TRP A 299 14.15 22.64 4.73
CA TRP A 299 14.74 22.91 6.05
C TRP A 299 15.63 21.76 6.50
N SER A 300 16.75 22.11 7.13
CA SER A 300 17.69 21.10 7.64
C SER A 300 17.04 20.37 8.83
N PRO A 301 17.32 19.07 9.04
CA PRO A 301 16.68 18.30 10.11
C PRO A 301 17.01 18.83 11.52
N GLY A 302 18.13 19.55 11.67
CA GLY A 302 18.50 20.23 12.91
C GLY A 302 17.84 21.59 13.11
N ASN A 303 16.95 22.01 12.21
CA ASN A 303 16.16 23.25 12.24
C ASN A 303 16.95 24.56 12.26
N ASN A 304 18.26 24.51 12.02
CA ASN A 304 19.11 25.70 12.11
C ASN A 304 19.41 26.32 10.75
N TYR A 305 19.01 25.69 9.65
CA TYR A 305 19.29 26.17 8.30
C TYR A 305 18.10 25.92 7.37
N VAL A 306 17.88 26.85 6.44
CA VAL A 306 16.91 26.78 5.35
C VAL A 306 17.64 27.02 4.02
N ALA A 307 17.37 26.19 3.01
CA ALA A 307 17.96 26.30 1.67
C ALA A 307 16.91 26.75 0.65
N TYR A 308 17.34 27.57 -0.30
CA TYR A 308 16.52 28.08 -1.40
C TYR A 308 17.23 27.85 -2.74
N GLY A 309 16.47 27.33 -3.71
CA GLY A 309 16.91 27.17 -5.09
C GLY A 309 16.40 28.30 -5.96
N THR A 310 17.27 28.83 -6.82
CA THR A 310 16.92 29.94 -7.73
C THR A 310 17.16 29.58 -9.19
N GLU A 311 16.61 30.41 -10.07
CA GLU A 311 16.89 30.40 -11.51
C GLU A 311 18.37 30.66 -11.80
N ASP A 312 18.82 30.17 -12.96
CA ASP A 312 20.10 30.56 -13.53
C ASP A 312 19.96 31.80 -14.41
N GLU A 313 20.36 32.95 -13.86
CA GLU A 313 20.40 34.24 -14.55
C GLU A 313 21.78 34.87 -14.31
N ASP A 314 22.50 35.20 -15.39
CA ASP A 314 23.71 36.04 -15.40
C ASP A 314 24.85 35.66 -14.40
N GLU A 315 25.24 34.38 -14.32
CA GLU A 315 26.35 33.89 -13.45
C GLU A 315 26.12 34.16 -11.95
N GLU A 316 24.86 34.29 -11.53
CA GLU A 316 24.48 34.45 -10.13
C GLU A 316 24.38 33.10 -9.40
N SER A 317 24.50 33.12 -8.06
CA SER A 317 24.42 31.89 -7.27
C SER A 317 23.02 31.29 -7.23
N ASN A 318 22.91 30.01 -7.61
CA ASN A 318 21.64 29.30 -7.77
C ASN A 318 21.19 28.54 -6.52
N LEU A 319 22.06 28.44 -5.50
CA LEU A 319 21.76 27.84 -4.21
C LEU A 319 22.14 28.79 -3.06
N LEU A 320 21.14 29.14 -2.24
CA LEU A 320 21.30 30.03 -1.09
C LEU A 320 20.92 29.28 0.19
N ILE A 321 21.73 29.44 1.25
CA ILE A 321 21.42 28.88 2.57
C ILE A 321 21.46 29.97 3.63
N TYR A 322 20.43 29.98 4.46
CA TYR A 322 20.27 30.89 5.59
C TYR A 322 20.34 30.12 6.90
N TYR A 323 21.05 30.66 7.89
CA TYR A 323 21.04 30.21 9.27
C TYR A 323 19.84 30.80 10.01
N PHE A 324 19.12 29.94 10.73
CA PHE A 324 18.03 30.28 11.63
C PHE A 324 18.51 30.16 13.08
N ASN A 325 18.40 31.25 13.83
CA ASN A 325 18.81 31.29 15.24
C ASN A 325 17.66 31.02 16.23
N GLY A 326 16.49 30.60 15.74
CA GLY A 326 15.27 30.45 16.54
C GLY A 326 14.30 31.64 16.45
N SER A 327 14.67 32.73 15.77
CA SER A 327 13.79 33.90 15.57
C SER A 327 14.02 34.65 14.25
N THR A 328 15.23 34.60 13.68
CA THR A 328 15.58 35.32 12.45
C THR A 328 16.42 34.46 11.52
N LEU A 329 16.31 34.71 10.23
CA LEU A 329 17.16 34.17 9.17
C LEU A 329 18.34 35.10 8.87
N THR A 330 19.52 34.54 8.66
CA THR A 330 20.73 35.24 8.21
C THR A 330 21.39 34.43 7.11
N GLN A 331 21.62 35.02 5.93
CA GLN A 331 22.29 34.33 4.83
C GLN A 331 23.71 33.92 5.22
N THR A 332 24.09 32.67 4.96
CA THR A 332 25.41 32.12 5.27
C THR A 332 26.14 31.53 4.07
N ILE A 333 25.42 30.97 3.10
CA ILE A 333 26.02 30.37 1.90
C ILE A 333 25.35 30.93 0.65
N GLU A 334 26.19 31.12 -0.35
CA GLU A 334 25.86 31.55 -1.70
C GLU A 334 26.75 30.72 -2.64
N LEU A 335 26.12 29.83 -3.42
CA LEU A 335 26.82 28.89 -4.29
C LEU A 335 26.29 28.96 -5.72
N GLU A 336 27.20 29.21 -6.65
CA GLU A 336 26.99 29.14 -8.09
C GLU A 336 27.15 27.69 -8.56
N ILE A 337 26.06 27.12 -9.04
CA ILE A 337 26.02 25.78 -9.64
C ILE A 337 26.09 25.91 -11.17
N GLY A 338 25.60 27.03 -11.72
CA GLY A 338 25.52 27.31 -13.15
C GLY A 338 24.33 26.65 -13.84
N LEU A 339 23.31 26.25 -13.08
CA LEU A 339 22.05 25.68 -13.56
C LEU A 339 20.91 26.04 -12.60
N THR A 340 19.69 26.19 -13.14
CA THR A 340 18.48 26.45 -12.34
C THR A 340 18.23 25.32 -11.35
N VAL A 341 18.05 25.67 -10.08
CA VAL A 341 17.73 24.71 -9.01
C VAL A 341 16.21 24.57 -8.88
N ARG A 342 15.64 23.50 -9.45
CA ARG A 342 14.19 23.25 -9.50
C ARG A 342 13.64 22.62 -8.21
N GLY A 343 14.42 21.80 -7.54
CA GLY A 343 13.98 21.06 -6.35
C GLY A 343 15.07 20.91 -5.31
N LEU A 344 14.69 20.96 -4.04
CA LEU A 344 15.57 20.78 -2.89
C LEU A 344 14.92 19.86 -1.88
N ASP A 345 15.69 18.95 -1.31
CA ASP A 345 15.27 18.23 -0.11
C ASP A 345 16.45 17.83 0.78
N TRP A 346 16.43 18.26 2.04
CA TRP A 346 17.39 17.82 3.05
C TRP A 346 16.98 16.45 3.58
N SER A 347 17.97 15.57 3.70
CA SER A 347 17.78 14.25 4.27
C SER A 347 17.28 14.35 5.72
N PRO A 348 16.16 13.71 6.09
CA PRO A 348 15.61 13.78 7.45
C PRO A 348 16.56 13.22 8.53
N THR A 349 17.51 12.37 8.14
CA THR A 349 18.36 11.62 9.08
C THR A 349 19.80 12.12 9.17
N GLY A 350 20.18 13.19 8.47
CA GLY A 350 21.59 13.53 8.41
C GLY A 350 21.93 14.89 7.81
N THR A 351 23.11 14.94 7.19
CA THR A 351 23.77 16.16 6.71
C THR A 351 23.56 16.40 5.21
N PHE A 352 22.85 15.52 4.51
CA PHE A 352 22.82 15.53 3.05
C PHE A 352 21.70 16.40 2.49
N LEU A 353 22.01 17.25 1.51
CA LEU A 353 21.04 18.02 0.73
C LEU A 353 21.00 17.45 -0.69
N ALA A 354 19.83 17.02 -1.14
CA ALA A 354 19.59 16.69 -2.54
C ALA A 354 19.15 17.94 -3.31
N VAL A 355 19.71 18.13 -4.49
CA VAL A 355 19.48 19.28 -5.37
C VAL A 355 19.11 18.77 -6.76
N ALA A 356 17.92 19.11 -7.23
CA ALA A 356 17.45 18.84 -8.58
C ALA A 356 17.63 20.07 -9.47
N LEU A 357 18.20 19.84 -10.65
CA LEU A 357 18.60 20.87 -11.60
C LEU A 357 17.82 20.76 -12.92
N GLU A 358 17.58 21.91 -13.53
CA GLU A 358 17.19 22.00 -14.94
C GLU A 358 18.32 21.47 -15.83
N GLY A 359 17.98 20.61 -16.78
CA GLY A 359 18.93 19.76 -17.46
C GLY A 359 19.72 20.50 -18.54
N THR A 360 21.04 20.33 -18.50
CA THR A 360 21.82 20.13 -19.73
C THR A 360 22.75 18.92 -19.55
N THR A 361 23.41 18.50 -20.65
CA THR A 361 23.98 17.18 -20.97
C THR A 361 25.08 16.60 -20.05
N THR A 362 25.10 16.88 -18.74
CA THR A 362 26.16 16.35 -17.84
C THR A 362 25.68 15.84 -16.48
N GLN A 363 24.84 16.56 -15.70
CA GLN A 363 24.39 16.14 -14.35
C GLN A 363 23.09 16.89 -13.95
N ASN A 364 22.04 16.20 -13.48
CA ASN A 364 20.77 16.84 -13.10
C ASN A 364 20.34 16.64 -11.63
N ILE A 365 21.07 15.81 -10.87
CA ILE A 365 20.89 15.63 -9.42
C ILE A 365 22.25 15.73 -8.73
N LEU A 366 22.37 16.63 -7.74
CA LEU A 366 23.55 16.79 -6.90
C LEU A 366 23.24 16.45 -5.44
N ILE A 367 24.18 15.78 -4.75
CA ILE A 367 24.14 15.61 -3.30
C ILE A 367 25.27 16.41 -2.67
N PHE A 368 24.93 17.24 -1.69
CA PHE A 368 25.90 17.96 -0.86
C PHE A 368 25.89 17.43 0.57
N SER A 369 27.04 17.41 1.23
CA SER A 369 27.12 17.28 2.69
C SER A 369 27.21 18.66 3.35
N HIS A 370 26.35 18.87 4.34
CA HIS A 370 26.25 20.10 5.13
C HIS A 370 26.71 19.87 6.57
N HIS A 371 27.78 20.54 6.96
CA HIS A 371 28.32 20.46 8.31
C HIS A 371 27.73 21.54 9.20
N SER A 372 26.69 21.20 9.96
CA SER A 372 25.92 22.15 10.79
C SER A 372 26.74 22.96 11.80
N SER A 373 27.87 22.42 12.28
CA SER A 373 28.77 23.08 13.23
C SER A 373 29.66 24.15 12.61
N SER A 374 30.00 24.02 11.32
CA SER A 374 30.84 24.98 10.59
C SER A 374 30.08 25.79 9.55
N GLY A 375 28.83 25.42 9.25
CA GLY A 375 28.02 26.03 8.20
C GLY A 375 28.61 25.85 6.81
N LEU A 376 29.44 24.81 6.60
CA LEU A 376 30.07 24.51 5.31
C LEU A 376 29.24 23.51 4.51
N LEU A 377 29.21 23.70 3.19
CA LEU A 377 28.56 22.83 2.23
C LEU A 377 29.62 22.26 1.27
N ASN A 378 29.72 20.94 1.17
CA ASN A 378 30.66 20.25 0.29
C ASN A 378 29.90 19.41 -0.74
N LEU A 379 30.34 19.45 -2.00
CA LEU A 379 29.77 18.63 -3.08
C LEU A 379 30.32 17.20 -3.01
N GLU A 380 29.44 16.19 -3.08
CA GLU A 380 29.82 14.77 -3.08
C GLU A 380 29.83 14.20 -4.51
N THR A 381 31.03 14.03 -5.10
CA THR A 381 31.22 13.72 -6.53
C THR A 381 30.67 12.37 -7.01
N THR A 382 30.38 11.43 -6.11
CA THR A 382 29.99 10.06 -6.47
C THR A 382 28.47 9.82 -6.45
N ALA A 383 27.68 10.85 -6.13
CA ALA A 383 26.26 10.75 -5.82
C ALA A 383 25.34 11.41 -6.87
N PHE A 384 25.67 11.32 -8.16
CA PHE A 384 24.93 12.02 -9.22
C PHE A 384 24.18 11.08 -10.15
N ILE A 385 23.25 11.66 -10.88
CA ILE A 385 22.53 11.00 -11.96
C ILE A 385 22.77 11.81 -13.24
N ASP A 386 23.37 11.17 -14.24
CA ASP A 386 23.56 11.73 -15.57
C ASP A 386 22.35 11.36 -16.43
N GLN A 387 21.50 12.34 -16.69
CA GLN A 387 20.32 12.21 -17.53
C GLN A 387 20.18 13.43 -18.41
N SER A 388 19.66 13.22 -19.61
CA SER A 388 19.40 14.26 -20.60
C SER A 388 18.07 14.99 -20.39
N THR A 389 17.50 14.97 -19.18
CA THR A 389 16.12 15.43 -18.90
C THR A 389 16.08 16.27 -17.62
N ASP A 390 15.17 17.25 -17.52
CA ASP A 390 15.06 18.11 -16.34
C ASP A 390 14.63 17.32 -15.10
N ALA A 391 15.38 17.46 -14.01
CA ALA A 391 14.91 17.03 -12.69
C ALA A 391 14.09 18.16 -12.07
N ILE A 392 12.82 17.90 -11.76
CA ILE A 392 11.86 18.92 -11.31
C ILE A 392 11.70 18.88 -9.79
N ALA A 393 11.55 17.68 -9.23
CA ALA A 393 11.26 17.49 -7.81
C ALA A 393 12.11 16.37 -7.22
N VAL A 394 12.49 16.53 -5.95
CA VAL A 394 13.19 15.52 -5.16
C VAL A 394 12.51 15.35 -3.80
N SER A 395 12.54 14.13 -3.27
CA SER A 395 12.12 13.86 -1.90
C SER A 395 12.82 12.62 -1.32
N TRP A 396 13.41 12.77 -0.15
CA TRP A 396 13.96 11.67 0.64
C TRP A 396 12.86 10.88 1.32
N THR A 397 13.08 9.58 1.48
CA THR A 397 12.33 8.81 2.48
C THR A 397 12.65 9.28 3.89
N SER A 398 11.72 9.05 4.82
CA SER A 398 11.89 9.42 6.23
C SER A 398 13.12 8.78 6.90
N ASP A 399 13.59 7.64 6.42
CA ASP A 399 14.84 7.00 6.88
C ASP A 399 16.11 7.54 6.20
N GLY A 400 15.96 8.42 5.20
CA GLY A 400 17.02 9.01 4.39
C GLY A 400 17.81 8.01 3.55
N ASN A 401 17.29 6.80 3.32
CA ASN A 401 17.99 5.74 2.58
C ASN A 401 17.57 5.67 1.11
N ARG A 402 16.46 6.31 0.73
CA ARG A 402 16.00 6.38 -0.65
C ARG A 402 15.67 7.82 -1.05
N LEU A 403 15.84 8.10 -2.33
CA LEU A 403 15.59 9.40 -2.93
C LEU A 403 14.70 9.21 -4.16
N ALA A 404 13.52 9.83 -4.13
CA ALA A 404 12.63 9.90 -5.27
C ALA A 404 12.86 11.17 -6.08
N ILE A 405 12.73 11.04 -7.39
CA ILE A 405 12.94 12.10 -8.38
C ILE A 405 11.75 12.12 -9.33
N GLY A 406 11.13 13.29 -9.45
CA GLY A 406 10.19 13.63 -10.53
C GLY A 406 10.91 14.44 -11.60
N SER A 407 10.70 14.10 -12.87
CA SER A 407 11.35 14.73 -14.01
C SER A 407 10.36 15.14 -15.11
N ALA A 408 10.86 15.93 -16.07
CA ALA A 408 10.14 16.19 -17.31
C ALA A 408 9.98 14.91 -18.14
N LEU A 409 8.93 14.87 -18.97
CA LEU A 409 8.76 13.85 -19.99
C LEU A 409 9.65 14.19 -21.18
N ASP A 410 10.65 13.34 -21.42
CA ASP A 410 11.49 13.37 -22.62
C ASP A 410 11.64 11.94 -23.16
N SER A 411 11.85 11.82 -24.48
CA SER A 411 11.73 10.56 -25.20
C SER A 411 12.57 9.43 -24.59
N GLY A 412 11.92 8.44 -23.96
CA GLY A 412 12.53 7.17 -23.53
C GLY A 412 12.93 7.09 -22.05
N VAL A 413 12.63 8.10 -21.23
CA VAL A 413 12.95 8.13 -19.80
C VAL A 413 11.67 8.24 -18.97
N GLY A 414 11.46 7.29 -18.06
CA GLY A 414 10.32 7.33 -17.11
C GLY A 414 10.37 8.57 -16.21
N PRO A 415 9.31 9.41 -16.14
CA PRO A 415 9.30 10.68 -15.41
C PRO A 415 9.37 10.56 -13.88
N PHE A 416 9.27 9.35 -13.32
CA PHE A 416 9.52 9.09 -11.90
C PHE A 416 10.61 8.03 -11.73
N ARG A 417 11.54 8.27 -10.79
CA ARG A 417 12.55 7.29 -10.39
C ARG A 417 12.80 7.31 -8.89
N GLU A 418 13.12 6.14 -8.35
CA GLU A 418 13.62 5.99 -6.98
C GLU A 418 15.03 5.39 -6.99
N TYR A 419 15.91 5.98 -6.18
CA TYR A 419 17.27 5.53 -5.98
C TYR A 419 17.48 5.14 -4.52
N SER A 420 18.27 4.11 -4.27
CA SER A 420 18.85 3.86 -2.96
C SER A 420 20.10 4.72 -2.78
N PHE A 421 20.31 5.19 -1.57
CA PHE A 421 21.45 6.02 -1.22
C PHE A 421 22.33 5.34 -0.18
N ASP A 422 23.57 5.04 -0.58
CA ASP A 422 24.60 4.61 0.35
C ASP A 422 25.23 5.83 1.01
N LYS A 423 24.84 6.09 2.27
CA LYS A 423 25.35 7.22 3.07
C LYS A 423 26.85 7.16 3.33
N THR A 424 27.46 5.97 3.27
CA THR A 424 28.89 5.77 3.57
C THR A 424 29.74 6.13 2.37
N ASN A 425 29.35 5.62 1.20
CA ASN A 425 30.06 5.84 -0.05
C ASN A 425 29.55 7.04 -0.84
N THR A 426 28.44 7.65 -0.41
CA THR A 426 27.74 8.73 -1.09
C THR A 426 27.47 8.36 -2.56
N THR A 427 26.74 7.28 -2.78
CA THR A 427 26.38 6.79 -4.12
C THR A 427 24.88 6.57 -4.23
N LEU A 428 24.34 6.86 -5.42
CA LEU A 428 22.96 6.58 -5.79
C LEU A 428 22.90 5.38 -6.72
N SER A 429 22.04 4.41 -6.40
CA SER A 429 21.77 3.25 -7.26
C SER A 429 20.29 3.23 -7.61
N LEU A 430 19.96 3.18 -8.91
CA LEU A 430 18.58 3.11 -9.35
C LEU A 430 17.93 1.84 -8.78
N VAL A 431 16.84 2.01 -8.03
CA VAL A 431 16.04 0.91 -7.50
C VAL A 431 14.91 0.61 -8.47
N GLN A 432 14.17 1.64 -8.87
CA GLN A 432 12.98 1.48 -9.69
C GLN A 432 12.62 2.76 -10.45
N SER A 433 11.82 2.61 -11.49
CA SER A 433 11.28 3.71 -12.30
C SER A 433 9.80 3.46 -12.59
N PHE A 434 9.02 4.53 -12.65
CA PHE A 434 7.63 4.50 -13.07
C PHE A 434 7.43 5.52 -14.19
N SER A 435 6.82 5.07 -15.30
CA SER A 435 6.62 5.90 -16.48
C SER A 435 5.21 6.48 -16.49
N PHE A 436 5.14 7.75 -16.87
CA PHE A 436 3.94 8.51 -17.14
C PHE A 436 4.08 9.12 -18.54
N ASP A 437 2.98 9.41 -19.22
CA ASP A 437 2.98 10.18 -20.47
C ASP A 437 2.93 11.70 -20.22
N VAL A 438 3.34 12.13 -19.02
CA VAL A 438 3.33 13.52 -18.53
C VAL A 438 4.48 13.76 -17.55
N ASN A 439 4.82 15.02 -17.31
CA ASN A 439 5.82 15.42 -16.32
C ASN A 439 5.37 15.06 -14.89
N VAL A 440 6.31 14.69 -14.03
CA VAL A 440 6.10 14.58 -12.58
C VAL A 440 6.62 15.86 -11.92
N ASN A 441 5.70 16.77 -11.57
CA ASN A 441 6.03 18.13 -11.12
C ASN A 441 6.22 18.23 -9.60
N ALA A 442 5.69 17.28 -8.85
CA ALA A 442 5.78 17.26 -7.39
C ALA A 442 5.94 15.83 -6.88
N VAL A 443 6.80 15.66 -5.87
CA VAL A 443 7.06 14.38 -5.20
C VAL A 443 7.26 14.65 -3.71
N ARG A 444 6.57 13.89 -2.84
CA ARG A 444 6.80 13.90 -1.39
C ARG A 444 6.71 12.50 -0.82
N ASN A 445 7.59 12.19 0.14
CA ASN A 445 7.49 10.95 0.91
C ASN A 445 6.26 10.97 1.83
N ILE A 446 5.63 9.80 1.98
CA ILE A 446 4.64 9.55 3.03
C ILE A 446 5.40 9.14 4.31
N PRO A 447 5.29 9.92 5.41
CA PRO A 447 6.20 9.81 6.56
C PRO A 447 6.28 8.44 7.27
N PHE A 448 5.34 7.54 7.01
CA PHE A 448 5.18 6.28 7.75
C PHE A 448 5.13 5.01 6.89
N THR A 449 5.10 5.11 5.56
CA THR A 449 5.05 3.91 4.69
C THR A 449 6.31 3.72 3.83
N GLY A 450 7.09 4.79 3.62
CA GLY A 450 8.20 4.77 2.65
C GLY A 450 7.75 4.91 1.19
N ASP A 451 6.45 5.11 0.97
CA ASP A 451 5.84 5.40 -0.32
C ASP A 451 5.95 6.90 -0.64
N TYR A 452 5.44 7.28 -1.81
CA TYR A 452 5.42 8.67 -2.27
C TYR A 452 4.04 9.08 -2.73
N ILE A 453 3.66 10.31 -2.39
CA ILE A 453 2.62 11.03 -3.10
C ILE A 453 3.27 11.88 -4.19
N ILE A 454 2.70 11.85 -5.38
CA ILE A 454 3.22 12.58 -6.54
C ILE A 454 2.12 13.33 -7.29
N GLY A 455 2.49 14.44 -7.92
CA GLY A 455 1.68 15.15 -8.90
C GLY A 455 2.24 14.94 -10.30
N ALA A 456 1.56 14.14 -11.13
CA ALA A 456 1.95 13.86 -12.51
C ALA A 456 0.90 14.43 -13.46
N GLY A 457 1.29 15.44 -14.26
CA GLY A 457 0.34 16.19 -15.09
C GLY A 457 -0.80 16.76 -14.24
N ASP A 458 -2.04 16.33 -14.52
CA ASP A 458 -3.26 16.76 -13.84
C ASP A 458 -3.75 15.79 -12.75
N THR A 459 -2.96 14.78 -12.40
CA THR A 459 -3.40 13.69 -11.54
C THR A 459 -2.42 13.50 -10.36
N VAL A 460 -2.98 13.26 -9.18
CA VAL A 460 -2.24 12.86 -7.98
C VAL A 460 -2.19 11.35 -7.93
N TYR A 461 -1.02 10.78 -7.64
CA TYR A 461 -0.84 9.34 -7.43
C TYR A 461 -0.18 9.06 -6.08
N ILE A 462 -0.51 7.91 -5.50
CA ILE A 462 0.32 7.27 -4.48
C ILE A 462 1.14 6.18 -5.17
N LEU A 463 2.46 6.30 -5.12
CA LEU A 463 3.40 5.31 -5.63
C LEU A 463 4.04 4.55 -4.48
N ALA A 464 3.96 3.23 -4.53
CA ALA A 464 4.49 2.36 -3.49
C ALA A 464 5.46 1.32 -4.06
N SER A 465 6.47 0.96 -3.25
CA SER A 465 7.39 -0.14 -3.54
C SER A 465 6.72 -1.47 -3.20
N GLY A 466 5.73 -1.82 -4.02
CA GLY A 466 4.79 -2.90 -3.76
C GLY A 466 3.49 -2.44 -3.12
N TYR A 467 2.64 -3.38 -2.76
CA TYR A 467 1.31 -3.05 -2.28
C TYR A 467 1.30 -2.68 -0.79
N SER A 468 0.35 -1.82 -0.39
CA SER A 468 0.16 -1.41 1.01
C SER A 468 -0.13 -2.62 1.92
N SER A 469 0.09 -2.47 3.23
CA SER A 469 -0.08 -3.55 4.21
C SER A 469 -1.50 -4.16 4.25
N ASP A 470 -2.50 -3.43 3.75
CA ASP A 470 -3.90 -3.86 3.69
C ASP A 470 -4.35 -4.32 2.30
N PHE A 471 -3.46 -4.23 1.30
CA PHE A 471 -3.77 -4.75 -0.01
C PHE A 471 -3.92 -6.28 0.06
N SER A 472 -4.84 -6.82 -0.73
CA SER A 472 -5.00 -8.27 -0.87
C SER A 472 -5.46 -8.59 -2.29
N PHE A 473 -4.95 -9.70 -2.83
CA PHE A 473 -5.40 -10.18 -4.13
C PHE A 473 -6.66 -11.00 -3.95
N THR A 474 -7.70 -10.68 -4.71
CA THR A 474 -8.96 -11.40 -4.63
C THR A 474 -8.86 -12.73 -5.38
N ILE A 475 -9.27 -13.80 -4.73
CA ILE A 475 -9.57 -15.10 -5.35
C ILE A 475 -11.06 -15.34 -5.14
N ASP A 476 -11.84 -15.21 -6.21
CA ASP A 476 -13.29 -15.37 -6.18
C ASP A 476 -13.71 -16.68 -6.85
N SER A 477 -14.57 -17.47 -6.20
CA SER A 477 -15.22 -18.63 -6.82
C SER A 477 -14.27 -19.59 -7.55
N ALA A 478 -13.09 -19.87 -6.98
CA ALA A 478 -12.01 -20.61 -7.67
C ALA A 478 -11.52 -21.82 -6.85
N THR A 479 -10.99 -22.83 -7.55
CA THR A 479 -10.24 -23.92 -6.93
C THR A 479 -8.75 -23.82 -7.28
N ILE A 480 -7.88 -23.75 -6.28
CA ILE A 480 -6.42 -23.82 -6.47
C ILE A 480 -5.96 -25.25 -6.21
N GLU A 481 -5.26 -25.86 -7.16
CA GLU A 481 -4.66 -27.20 -7.04
C GLU A 481 -3.14 -27.08 -6.98
N LEU A 482 -2.53 -27.42 -5.84
CA LEU A 482 -1.07 -27.39 -5.68
C LEU A 482 -0.42 -28.61 -6.35
N ALA A 483 0.78 -28.41 -6.88
CA ALA A 483 1.64 -29.48 -7.41
C ALA A 483 3.02 -29.55 -6.72
N HIS A 484 3.29 -28.63 -5.81
CA HIS A 484 4.49 -28.57 -4.99
C HIS A 484 4.21 -27.77 -3.72
N ASP A 485 5.15 -27.79 -2.78
CA ASP A 485 5.12 -26.90 -1.63
C ASP A 485 5.20 -25.44 -2.10
N LEU A 486 4.38 -24.59 -1.49
CA LEU A 486 4.17 -23.21 -1.91
C LEU A 486 4.52 -22.25 -0.78
N THR A 487 5.38 -21.27 -1.04
CA THR A 487 5.61 -20.15 -0.12
C THR A 487 4.64 -19.02 -0.42
N LEU A 488 3.77 -18.67 0.51
CA LEU A 488 2.82 -17.57 0.37
C LEU A 488 3.46 -16.27 0.87
N LYS A 489 3.83 -15.37 -0.06
CA LYS A 489 4.39 -14.03 0.22
C LYS A 489 3.41 -12.91 -0.12
N ALA A 490 2.15 -13.26 -0.41
CA ALA A 490 1.10 -12.34 -0.78
C ALA A 490 -0.15 -12.56 0.09
N PRO A 491 -0.85 -11.48 0.49
CA PRO A 491 -2.17 -11.57 1.09
C PRO A 491 -3.22 -11.94 0.03
N LEU A 492 -4.00 -12.99 0.30
CA LEU A 492 -5.10 -13.46 -0.55
C LEU A 492 -6.44 -13.27 0.15
N ASN A 493 -7.36 -12.57 -0.50
CA ASN A 493 -8.74 -12.42 -0.05
C ASN A 493 -9.66 -13.36 -0.83
N PHE A 494 -10.31 -14.28 -0.12
CA PHE A 494 -11.22 -15.26 -0.69
C PHE A 494 -12.66 -14.76 -0.56
N THR A 495 -13.33 -14.65 -1.71
CA THR A 495 -14.75 -14.26 -1.80
C THR A 495 -15.57 -15.39 -2.40
N ASN A 496 -16.87 -15.43 -2.05
CA ASN A 496 -17.78 -16.51 -2.43
C ASN A 496 -17.24 -17.90 -2.01
N GLN A 497 -17.31 -18.91 -2.90
CA GLN A 497 -16.91 -20.28 -2.57
C GLN A 497 -15.56 -20.61 -3.20
N CYS A 498 -14.52 -20.72 -2.38
CA CYS A 498 -13.17 -21.05 -2.83
C CYS A 498 -12.67 -22.37 -2.23
N CYS A 499 -11.76 -23.01 -2.94
CA CYS A 499 -11.13 -24.26 -2.53
C CYS A 499 -9.62 -24.22 -2.75
N ILE A 500 -8.85 -24.78 -1.82
CA ILE A 500 -7.43 -25.09 -2.02
C ILE A 500 -7.27 -26.60 -1.80
N SER A 501 -6.97 -27.31 -2.89
CA SER A 501 -6.52 -28.70 -2.85
C SER A 501 -4.99 -28.71 -2.76
N GLY A 502 -4.48 -28.93 -1.55
CA GLY A 502 -3.04 -29.00 -1.32
C GLY A 502 -2.37 -30.22 -1.92
N ASN A 503 -3.12 -31.27 -2.27
CA ASN A 503 -2.57 -32.52 -2.82
C ASN A 503 -1.42 -33.13 -1.97
N ASN A 504 -1.53 -32.96 -0.64
CA ASN A 504 -0.55 -33.30 0.40
C ASN A 504 0.71 -32.43 0.43
N HIS A 505 0.70 -31.27 -0.23
CA HIS A 505 1.76 -30.26 -0.16
C HIS A 505 1.56 -29.29 1.01
N THR A 506 2.61 -28.52 1.25
CA THR A 506 2.67 -27.49 2.30
C THR A 506 2.45 -26.10 1.71
N ILE A 507 1.69 -25.26 2.38
CA ILE A 507 1.72 -23.81 2.23
C ILE A 507 2.52 -23.23 3.38
N ASP A 508 3.69 -22.68 3.08
CA ASP A 508 4.58 -22.02 4.03
C ASP A 508 4.32 -20.50 4.02
N PHE A 509 3.90 -19.93 5.14
CA PHE A 509 3.60 -18.50 5.21
C PHE A 509 4.87 -17.68 5.43
N HIS A 510 5.10 -16.72 4.55
CA HIS A 510 6.02 -15.61 4.81
C HIS A 510 5.35 -14.56 5.71
N THR A 511 6.12 -13.62 6.26
CA THR A 511 5.60 -12.54 7.13
C THR A 511 4.56 -11.65 6.45
N THR A 512 4.57 -11.59 5.11
CA THR A 512 3.64 -10.83 4.27
C THR A 512 2.46 -11.67 3.75
N GLY A 513 2.50 -13.01 3.93
CA GLY A 513 1.46 -13.91 3.46
C GLY A 513 0.26 -13.95 4.39
N SER A 514 -0.95 -13.88 3.86
CA SER A 514 -2.16 -14.15 4.64
C SER A 514 -3.31 -14.66 3.76
N MET A 515 -4.29 -15.29 4.39
CA MET A 515 -5.56 -15.73 3.82
C MET A 515 -6.69 -15.06 4.58
N ILE A 516 -7.47 -14.26 3.87
CA ILE A 516 -8.59 -13.48 4.40
C ILE A 516 -9.86 -14.06 3.79
N ILE A 517 -10.82 -14.46 4.61
CA ILE A 517 -12.10 -15.01 4.12
C ILE A 517 -13.16 -13.91 4.27
N GLY A 518 -13.68 -13.43 3.14
CA GLY A 518 -14.64 -12.33 3.09
C GLY A 518 -15.99 -12.66 3.73
N SER A 519 -16.83 -11.63 3.91
CA SER A 519 -18.21 -11.79 4.38
C SER A 519 -18.99 -12.78 3.52
N GLN A 520 -19.71 -13.70 4.17
CA GLN A 520 -20.50 -14.78 3.56
C GLN A 520 -19.70 -15.75 2.66
N ALA A 521 -18.38 -15.62 2.62
CA ALA A 521 -17.50 -16.48 1.85
C ALA A 521 -17.18 -17.78 2.59
N SER A 522 -16.78 -18.79 1.84
CA SER A 522 -16.30 -20.06 2.37
C SER A 522 -14.99 -20.47 1.71
N LEU A 523 -13.98 -20.80 2.51
CA LEU A 523 -12.74 -21.40 2.05
C LEU A 523 -12.69 -22.87 2.46
N TYR A 524 -12.59 -23.77 1.48
CA TYR A 524 -12.37 -25.20 1.72
C TYR A 524 -10.89 -25.56 1.54
N LEU A 525 -10.24 -25.99 2.62
CA LEU A 525 -8.86 -26.48 2.60
C LEU A 525 -8.86 -28.00 2.65
N LYS A 526 -8.17 -28.64 1.69
CA LYS A 526 -8.10 -30.10 1.61
C LYS A 526 -6.69 -30.62 1.37
N ASN A 527 -6.27 -31.65 2.11
CA ASN A 527 -4.99 -32.33 1.94
C ASN A 527 -3.80 -31.34 1.94
N VAL A 528 -3.71 -30.49 2.96
CA VAL A 528 -2.71 -29.41 3.00
C VAL A 528 -2.12 -29.24 4.38
N THR A 529 -0.81 -28.98 4.45
CA THR A 529 -0.15 -28.52 5.68
C THR A 529 0.08 -27.01 5.60
N LEU A 530 -0.36 -26.24 6.60
CA LEU A 530 -0.02 -24.83 6.74
C LEU A 530 1.15 -24.71 7.73
N LYS A 531 2.26 -24.10 7.30
CA LYS A 531 3.50 -23.97 8.08
C LYS A 531 3.86 -22.52 8.32
N ASN A 532 4.62 -22.27 9.40
CA ASN A 532 4.93 -20.93 9.91
C ASN A 532 3.64 -20.16 10.17
N PHE A 533 2.70 -20.87 10.81
CA PHE A 533 1.33 -20.45 10.97
C PHE A 533 1.13 -19.75 12.33
N GLY A 534 0.47 -18.60 12.35
CA GLY A 534 0.17 -17.84 13.56
C GLY A 534 -0.36 -16.44 13.30
N GLY A 535 -0.52 -15.66 14.38
CA GLY A 535 -0.96 -14.26 14.31
C GLY A 535 -2.27 -14.07 13.55
N ARG A 536 -2.19 -13.36 12.40
CA ARG A 536 -3.34 -12.99 11.56
C ARG A 536 -3.30 -13.61 10.15
N GLN A 537 -2.50 -14.66 9.95
CA GLN A 537 -2.26 -15.25 8.63
C GLN A 537 -3.46 -15.99 8.05
N LEU A 538 -4.42 -16.43 8.85
CA LEU A 538 -5.72 -16.86 8.37
C LEU A 538 -6.78 -16.15 9.20
N ARG A 539 -7.67 -15.39 8.57
CA ARG A 539 -8.71 -14.65 9.30
C ARG A 539 -10.02 -14.58 8.52
N CYS A 540 -11.12 -14.69 9.24
CA CYS A 540 -12.43 -14.35 8.72
C CYS A 540 -12.65 -12.84 8.86
N PHE A 541 -13.28 -12.23 7.86
CA PHE A 541 -13.63 -10.81 7.90
C PHE A 541 -14.76 -10.55 8.92
N ASP A 542 -15.74 -11.45 9.00
CA ASP A 542 -16.84 -11.41 9.96
C ASP A 542 -17.34 -12.81 10.35
N ASN A 543 -18.41 -12.85 11.14
CA ASN A 543 -19.00 -14.08 11.68
C ASN A 543 -19.79 -14.93 10.68
N SER A 544 -20.04 -14.43 9.47
CA SER A 544 -20.74 -15.17 8.42
C SER A 544 -19.80 -16.04 7.58
N ALA A 545 -18.49 -15.75 7.62
CA ALA A 545 -17.46 -16.52 6.92
C ALA A 545 -17.26 -17.94 7.48
N THR A 546 -16.85 -18.86 6.61
CA THR A 546 -16.64 -20.28 6.94
C THR A 546 -15.29 -20.78 6.44
N VAL A 547 -14.58 -21.53 7.26
CA VAL A 547 -13.37 -22.26 6.86
C VAL A 547 -13.62 -23.75 7.06
N SER A 548 -13.65 -24.50 5.96
CA SER A 548 -13.87 -25.95 5.98
C SER A 548 -12.55 -26.69 5.85
N LEU A 549 -12.33 -27.72 6.67
CA LEU A 549 -11.04 -28.40 6.82
C LEU A 549 -11.18 -29.92 6.61
N ASP A 550 -10.51 -30.47 5.60
CA ASP A 550 -10.47 -31.92 5.30
C ASP A 550 -9.02 -32.40 5.11
N ASN A 551 -8.48 -33.14 6.07
CA ASN A 551 -7.08 -33.58 6.08
C ASN A 551 -6.11 -32.38 6.02
N VAL A 552 -6.20 -31.53 7.04
CA VAL A 552 -5.43 -30.29 7.17
C VAL A 552 -4.59 -30.33 8.43
N ARG A 553 -3.36 -29.80 8.35
CA ARG A 553 -2.47 -29.64 9.51
C ARG A 553 -1.98 -28.21 9.64
N PHE A 554 -2.07 -27.61 10.82
CA PHE A 554 -1.43 -26.33 11.13
C PHE A 554 -0.17 -26.58 11.97
N LEU A 555 0.97 -26.08 11.50
CA LEU A 555 2.25 -26.08 12.20
C LEU A 555 2.56 -24.66 12.69
N PHE A 556 2.36 -24.42 13.97
CA PHE A 556 2.47 -23.08 14.54
C PHE A 556 3.92 -22.62 14.74
N ASP A 557 4.18 -21.36 14.40
CA ASP A 557 5.39 -20.64 14.82
C ASP A 557 5.13 -19.64 15.96
N SER A 558 3.88 -19.22 16.13
CA SER A 558 3.45 -18.20 17.08
C SER A 558 1.99 -18.44 17.51
N PRO A 559 1.52 -17.80 18.59
CA PRO A 559 0.10 -17.87 18.98
C PRO A 559 -0.84 -17.40 17.86
N TYR A 560 -1.98 -18.06 17.72
CA TYR A 560 -3.00 -17.78 16.72
C TYR A 560 -4.35 -17.45 17.36
N GLN A 561 -5.06 -16.47 16.80
CA GLN A 561 -6.39 -16.04 17.25
C GLN A 561 -7.44 -16.28 16.15
N PHE A 562 -8.43 -17.10 16.44
CA PHE A 562 -9.62 -17.29 15.61
C PHE A 562 -10.79 -16.51 16.22
N ASN A 563 -10.93 -15.23 15.84
CA ASN A 563 -11.85 -14.28 16.49
C ASN A 563 -13.17 -14.03 15.75
N ALA A 564 -13.32 -14.57 14.53
CA ALA A 564 -14.51 -14.41 13.71
C ALA A 564 -14.73 -15.64 12.83
N GLY A 565 -15.98 -15.82 12.39
CA GLY A 565 -16.39 -16.90 11.50
C GLY A 565 -16.48 -18.25 12.19
N ARG A 566 -16.61 -19.34 11.43
CA ARG A 566 -16.65 -20.71 11.97
C ARG A 566 -15.72 -21.66 11.23
N LEU A 567 -15.27 -22.69 11.95
CA LEU A 567 -14.54 -23.83 11.39
C LEU A 567 -15.49 -25.01 11.21
N ASP A 568 -15.53 -25.57 10.00
CA ASP A 568 -16.24 -26.81 9.69
C ASP A 568 -15.20 -27.92 9.44
N ILE A 569 -15.01 -28.82 10.41
CA ILE A 569 -14.01 -29.89 10.35
C ILE A 569 -14.67 -31.13 9.76
N LEU A 570 -14.35 -31.40 8.50
CA LEU A 570 -14.97 -32.44 7.66
C LEU A 570 -14.18 -33.76 7.69
N GLY A 571 -12.87 -33.68 7.88
CA GLY A 571 -11.96 -34.82 7.98
C GLY A 571 -11.04 -34.72 9.20
N SER A 572 -9.75 -35.00 9.03
CA SER A 572 -8.76 -34.71 10.07
C SER A 572 -8.33 -33.24 10.03
N PHE A 573 -8.31 -32.60 11.19
CA PHE A 573 -7.67 -31.31 11.41
C PHE A 573 -6.71 -31.42 12.60
N GLU A 574 -5.42 -31.24 12.34
CA GLU A 574 -4.38 -31.32 13.38
C GLU A 574 -3.74 -29.95 13.61
N ILE A 575 -3.62 -29.57 14.87
CA ILE A 575 -2.80 -28.45 15.33
C ILE A 575 -1.59 -29.02 16.05
N SER A 576 -0.40 -28.62 15.61
CA SER A 576 0.86 -29.08 16.18
C SER A 576 1.84 -27.90 16.34
N GLY A 577 2.66 -27.98 17.37
CA GLY A 577 3.59 -26.94 17.80
C GLY A 577 3.31 -26.50 19.24
N THR A 578 4.26 -25.85 19.90
CA THR A 578 4.16 -25.49 21.33
C THR A 578 3.35 -24.22 21.60
N ASN A 579 2.58 -23.76 20.63
CA ASN A 579 1.90 -22.45 20.63
C ASN A 579 0.40 -22.59 20.90
N LEU A 580 -0.22 -21.45 21.15
CA LEU A 580 -1.63 -21.32 21.52
C LEU A 580 -2.53 -21.17 20.28
N PHE A 581 -3.63 -21.92 20.24
CA PHE A 581 -4.81 -21.61 19.41
C PHE A 581 -5.89 -21.00 20.32
N SER A 582 -6.21 -19.72 20.10
CA SER A 582 -7.27 -19.01 20.83
C SER A 582 -8.57 -19.01 20.03
N TYR A 583 -9.58 -19.72 20.51
CA TYR A 583 -10.93 -19.69 19.98
C TYR A 583 -11.68 -18.50 20.60
N GLU A 584 -11.75 -17.40 19.87
CA GLU A 584 -12.38 -16.13 20.29
C GLU A 584 -13.66 -15.81 19.51
N SER A 585 -13.94 -16.59 18.45
CA SER A 585 -15.14 -16.42 17.64
C SER A 585 -16.41 -16.60 18.47
N PRO A 586 -17.42 -15.73 18.28
CA PRO A 586 -18.72 -15.91 18.92
C PRO A 586 -19.60 -16.99 18.25
N THR A 587 -19.22 -17.43 17.05
CA THR A 587 -19.97 -18.40 16.22
C THR A 587 -19.61 -19.84 16.59
N GLU A 588 -20.50 -20.80 16.32
CA GLU A 588 -20.24 -22.22 16.52
C GLU A 588 -19.45 -22.87 15.38
N SER A 589 -18.31 -23.47 15.72
CA SER A 589 -17.54 -24.38 14.88
C SER A 589 -17.99 -25.83 15.09
N ARG A 590 -17.89 -26.65 14.04
CA ARG A 590 -18.48 -27.98 13.98
C ARG A 590 -17.44 -29.03 13.61
N ILE A 591 -17.44 -30.13 14.36
CA ILE A 591 -16.70 -31.36 14.02
C ILE A 591 -17.74 -32.33 13.46
N TYR A 592 -17.63 -32.67 12.19
CA TYR A 592 -18.61 -33.51 11.49
C TYR A 592 -18.48 -34.99 11.86
N SER A 593 -19.42 -35.80 11.38
CA SER A 593 -19.44 -37.26 11.57
C SER A 593 -18.13 -37.89 11.09
N GLY A 594 -17.48 -38.68 11.94
CA GLY A 594 -16.19 -39.34 11.67
C GLY A 594 -14.97 -38.43 11.60
N ALA A 595 -15.15 -37.12 11.72
CA ALA A 595 -14.07 -36.13 11.66
C ALA A 595 -13.34 -36.01 13.01
N SER A 596 -12.11 -35.51 12.98
CA SER A 596 -11.28 -35.37 14.19
C SER A 596 -10.54 -34.04 14.23
N TRP A 597 -10.64 -33.33 15.35
CA TRP A 597 -9.79 -32.19 15.67
C TRP A 597 -8.73 -32.61 16.70
N THR A 598 -7.46 -32.57 16.34
CA THR A 598 -6.34 -33.00 17.18
C THR A 598 -5.46 -31.82 17.60
N PHE A 599 -5.10 -31.77 18.87
CA PHE A 599 -4.06 -30.90 19.44
C PHE A 599 -2.88 -31.76 19.87
N ASP A 600 -1.72 -31.56 19.26
CA ASP A 600 -0.49 -32.35 19.48
C ASP A 600 0.69 -31.47 19.93
N ASN A 601 1.79 -32.10 20.36
CA ASN A 601 3.12 -31.49 20.62
C ASN A 601 3.09 -30.27 21.56
N PHE A 602 2.42 -30.40 22.70
CA PHE A 602 2.32 -29.35 23.73
C PHE A 602 1.57 -28.09 23.27
N SER A 603 0.79 -28.18 22.20
CA SER A 603 -0.15 -27.12 21.82
C SER A 603 -1.21 -26.89 22.89
N THR A 604 -1.80 -25.70 22.86
CA THR A 604 -2.89 -25.32 23.77
C THR A 604 -4.12 -24.88 22.98
N LEU A 605 -5.27 -25.48 23.28
CA LEU A 605 -6.58 -24.92 22.93
C LEU A 605 -7.02 -23.96 24.05
N SER A 606 -7.15 -22.68 23.76
CA SER A 606 -7.81 -21.70 24.63
C SER A 606 -9.22 -21.43 24.13
N TYR A 607 -10.22 -21.79 24.92
CA TYR A 607 -11.61 -21.44 24.65
C TYR A 607 -11.97 -20.12 25.36
N ALA A 608 -12.02 -19.04 24.58
CA ALA A 608 -12.18 -17.66 25.05
C ALA A 608 -13.09 -16.84 24.12
N PRO A 609 -14.31 -17.31 23.79
CA PRO A 609 -15.17 -16.60 22.85
C PRO A 609 -15.47 -15.17 23.32
N SER A 610 -15.58 -14.25 22.37
CA SER A 610 -15.99 -12.85 22.58
C SER A 610 -17.48 -12.69 22.96
N SER A 611 -18.18 -13.80 23.16
CA SER A 611 -19.57 -13.89 23.60
C SER A 611 -19.69 -14.82 24.82
N ASN A 612 -20.90 -14.91 25.40
CA ASN A 612 -21.20 -15.87 26.46
C ASN A 612 -21.48 -17.30 25.93
N ASN A 613 -21.09 -17.60 24.69
CA ASN A 613 -21.35 -18.89 24.08
C ASN A 613 -20.50 -19.99 24.75
N ARG A 614 -21.15 -21.00 25.33
CA ARG A 614 -20.47 -22.17 25.93
C ARG A 614 -20.37 -23.35 24.96
N GLN A 615 -21.04 -23.29 23.81
CA GLN A 615 -21.16 -24.37 22.83
C GLN A 615 -20.54 -23.98 21.49
N GLY A 616 -19.48 -23.16 21.52
CA GLY A 616 -18.77 -22.70 20.33
C GLY A 616 -18.04 -23.82 19.59
N ILE A 617 -17.78 -24.97 20.22
CA ILE A 617 -17.26 -26.18 19.56
C ILE A 617 -18.31 -27.29 19.69
N GLN A 618 -18.84 -27.74 18.56
CA GLN A 618 -19.94 -28.70 18.50
C GLN A 618 -19.56 -30.00 17.80
N PHE A 619 -19.88 -31.13 18.44
CA PHE A 619 -19.88 -32.45 17.81
C PHE A 619 -21.20 -32.68 17.09
N ILE A 620 -21.16 -32.98 15.79
CA ILE A 620 -22.38 -33.23 15.01
C ILE A 620 -23.05 -34.53 15.48
N ASP A 621 -22.27 -35.58 15.73
CA ASP A 621 -22.77 -36.85 16.26
C ASP A 621 -21.76 -37.54 17.21
N GLN A 622 -22.06 -38.79 17.59
CA GLN A 622 -21.25 -39.60 18.50
C GLN A 622 -19.88 -40.02 17.94
N THR A 623 -19.65 -39.87 16.63
CA THR A 623 -18.41 -40.26 15.96
C THR A 623 -17.46 -39.09 15.72
N SER A 624 -17.90 -37.86 15.99
CA SER A 624 -17.07 -36.66 15.95
C SER A 624 -16.06 -36.65 17.10
N ARG A 625 -14.79 -36.35 16.83
CA ARG A 625 -13.70 -36.50 17.81
C ARG A 625 -12.94 -35.20 18.09
N LEU A 626 -12.65 -34.96 19.36
CA LEU A 626 -11.65 -33.99 19.81
C LEU A 626 -10.54 -34.77 20.52
N ILE A 627 -9.29 -34.55 20.11
CA ILE A 627 -8.14 -35.36 20.53
C ILE A 627 -7.08 -34.45 21.14
N PHE A 628 -6.62 -34.78 22.35
CA PHE A 628 -5.47 -34.13 22.99
C PHE A 628 -4.33 -35.14 23.13
N ASN A 629 -3.23 -34.89 22.41
CA ASN A 629 -2.00 -35.64 22.51
C ASN A 629 -0.91 -34.77 23.17
N ASN A 630 -0.60 -35.02 24.45
CA ASN A 630 0.35 -34.21 25.22
C ASN A 630 0.05 -32.69 25.14
N ALA A 631 -1.21 -32.30 25.30
CA ALA A 631 -1.69 -30.94 25.01
C ALA A 631 -2.52 -30.34 26.17
N THR A 632 -2.79 -29.04 26.10
CA THR A 632 -3.55 -28.31 27.12
C THR A 632 -4.91 -27.86 26.60
N LEU A 633 -5.96 -28.06 27.41
CA LEU A 633 -7.25 -27.40 27.27
C LEU A 633 -7.35 -26.29 28.33
N TYR A 634 -7.50 -25.06 27.88
CA TYR A 634 -7.78 -23.91 28.72
C TYR A 634 -9.16 -23.32 28.38
N SER A 635 -9.90 -22.88 29.39
CA SER A 635 -11.18 -22.19 29.21
C SER A 635 -11.30 -21.00 30.16
N THR A 636 -11.68 -19.84 29.61
CA THR A 636 -12.01 -18.65 30.41
C THR A 636 -13.26 -18.86 31.28
N ALA A 637 -13.65 -17.87 32.08
CA ALA A 637 -14.86 -17.92 32.91
C ALA A 637 -16.17 -18.06 32.12
N THR A 638 -16.17 -17.93 30.79
CA THR A 638 -17.32 -18.31 29.96
C THR A 638 -17.65 -19.80 30.10
N GLY A 639 -16.62 -20.65 30.19
CA GLY A 639 -16.75 -22.10 30.25
C GLY A 639 -17.06 -22.76 28.91
N LEU A 640 -16.57 -23.99 28.73
CA LEU A 640 -16.79 -24.81 27.54
C LEU A 640 -17.74 -25.97 27.86
N SER A 641 -18.77 -26.18 27.05
CA SER A 641 -19.72 -27.30 27.17
C SER A 641 -19.58 -28.22 25.96
N LEU A 642 -19.17 -29.46 26.20
CA LEU A 642 -19.03 -30.50 25.20
C LEU A 642 -20.12 -31.56 25.38
N THR A 643 -20.91 -31.79 24.33
CA THR A 643 -22.02 -32.77 24.31
C THR A 643 -21.91 -33.64 23.08
N LYS A 644 -22.30 -34.92 23.17
CA LYS A 644 -22.10 -35.94 22.13
C LYS A 644 -20.61 -36.21 21.90
N GLY A 645 -20.29 -36.91 20.81
CA GLY A 645 -18.92 -37.11 20.31
C GLY A 645 -17.99 -37.85 21.27
N GLU A 646 -16.71 -37.83 20.92
CA GLU A 646 -15.64 -38.46 21.67
C GLU A 646 -14.53 -37.47 22.03
N LEU A 647 -14.09 -37.48 23.29
CA LEU A 647 -12.88 -36.81 23.76
C LEU A 647 -11.79 -37.86 23.95
N TRP A 648 -10.78 -37.86 23.08
CA TRP A 648 -9.65 -38.78 23.15
C TRP A 648 -8.46 -38.12 23.83
N ILE A 649 -7.84 -38.82 24.77
CA ILE A 649 -6.62 -38.38 25.44
C ILE A 649 -5.52 -39.40 25.21
N ASP A 650 -4.46 -38.95 24.55
CA ASP A 650 -3.21 -39.68 24.33
C ASP A 650 -2.06 -38.94 25.04
N GLY A 651 -1.26 -39.65 25.82
CA GLY A 651 -0.30 -39.00 26.72
C GLY A 651 -0.97 -38.11 27.79
N ARG A 652 -0.40 -36.92 28.08
CA ARG A 652 -0.90 -36.03 29.14
C ARG A 652 -1.80 -34.92 28.60
N MET A 653 -3.05 -34.86 29.07
CA MET A 653 -3.92 -33.69 28.94
C MET A 653 -3.88 -32.85 30.23
N SER A 654 -3.51 -31.59 30.11
CA SER A 654 -3.65 -30.60 31.18
C SER A 654 -4.90 -29.75 30.97
N ILE A 655 -5.74 -29.61 32.00
CA ILE A 655 -6.98 -28.84 31.97
C ILE A 655 -6.82 -27.64 32.91
N LYS A 656 -7.08 -26.44 32.38
CA LYS A 656 -7.09 -25.19 33.14
C LYS A 656 -8.39 -24.44 32.89
N SER A 657 -8.95 -23.86 33.93
CA SER A 657 -10.12 -23.00 33.81
C SER A 657 -10.07 -21.83 34.78
N ASP A 658 -10.56 -20.68 34.32
CA ASP A 658 -10.74 -19.47 35.12
C ASP A 658 -12.08 -19.44 35.87
N ALA A 659 -12.87 -20.51 35.77
CA ALA A 659 -14.17 -20.64 36.41
C ALA A 659 -14.07 -20.41 37.93
N ALA A 660 -14.90 -19.51 38.45
CA ALA A 660 -15.09 -19.30 39.89
C ALA A 660 -16.18 -20.21 40.47
N SER A 661 -17.04 -20.77 39.61
CA SER A 661 -18.10 -21.70 40.00
C SER A 661 -18.27 -22.86 39.02
N THR A 662 -19.02 -23.89 39.41
CA THR A 662 -19.36 -25.02 38.53
C THR A 662 -20.22 -24.63 37.33
N ALA A 663 -20.90 -23.48 37.36
CA ALA A 663 -21.69 -22.97 36.23
C ALA A 663 -20.81 -22.47 35.08
N GLU A 664 -19.59 -22.05 35.40
CA GLU A 664 -18.57 -21.49 34.50
C GLU A 664 -17.53 -22.54 34.08
N GLY A 665 -17.57 -23.73 34.67
CA GLY A 665 -16.59 -24.79 34.42
C GLY A 665 -16.68 -25.40 33.02
N ILE A 666 -15.66 -26.20 32.70
CA ILE A 666 -15.70 -27.10 31.54
C ILE A 666 -16.69 -28.22 31.85
N GLN A 667 -17.69 -28.41 30.98
CA GLN A 667 -18.80 -29.34 31.17
C GLN A 667 -18.76 -30.46 30.13
N TRP A 668 -18.91 -31.70 30.58
CA TRP A 668 -19.08 -32.89 29.74
C TRP A 668 -20.51 -33.41 29.86
N GLY A 669 -21.24 -33.52 28.75
CA GLY A 669 -22.66 -33.85 28.74
C GLY A 669 -23.55 -32.66 29.14
N ASP A 670 -24.88 -32.85 29.09
CA ASP A 670 -25.86 -31.81 29.43
C ASP A 670 -26.75 -32.14 30.65
N GLY A 671 -26.73 -33.40 31.12
CA GLY A 671 -27.56 -33.84 32.24
C GLY A 671 -29.02 -34.12 31.87
N LEU A 672 -29.38 -34.08 30.58
CA LEU A 672 -30.76 -34.15 30.10
C LEU A 672 -31.04 -35.42 29.31
N THR A 673 -30.15 -35.82 28.39
CA THR A 673 -30.35 -37.01 27.53
C THR A 673 -29.04 -37.75 27.30
N SER A 674 -29.07 -39.09 27.32
CA SER A 674 -27.87 -39.91 27.05
C SER A 674 -27.34 -39.74 25.61
N GLY A 675 -28.18 -39.26 24.69
CA GLY A 675 -27.75 -38.87 23.35
C GLY A 675 -26.76 -37.70 23.32
N ASN A 676 -26.72 -36.88 24.38
CA ASN A 676 -25.82 -35.73 24.53
C ASN A 676 -24.62 -36.03 25.44
N ASP A 677 -24.45 -37.26 25.91
CA ASP A 677 -23.30 -37.66 26.70
C ASP A 677 -22.01 -37.59 25.86
N LEU A 678 -20.93 -37.09 26.47
CA LEU A 678 -19.60 -37.08 25.88
C LEU A 678 -18.88 -38.40 26.20
N HIS A 679 -18.42 -39.12 25.19
CA HIS A 679 -17.63 -40.33 25.39
C HIS A 679 -16.15 -39.99 25.60
N VAL A 680 -15.58 -40.27 26.77
CA VAL A 680 -14.17 -39.97 27.07
C VAL A 680 -13.33 -41.24 26.92
N VAL A 681 -12.33 -41.19 26.04
CA VAL A 681 -11.43 -42.30 25.72
C VAL A 681 -10.03 -41.99 26.23
N LEU A 682 -9.54 -42.81 27.17
CA LEU A 682 -8.17 -42.71 27.71
C LEU A 682 -7.30 -43.78 27.05
N MET A 683 -6.28 -43.36 26.30
CA MET A 683 -5.31 -44.28 25.70
C MET A 683 -4.40 -44.91 26.77
N PRO A 684 -3.77 -46.08 26.50
CA PRO A 684 -2.85 -46.70 27.45
C PRO A 684 -1.73 -45.74 27.87
N GLY A 685 -1.60 -45.49 29.18
CA GLY A 685 -0.61 -44.57 29.73
C GLY A 685 -1.02 -43.10 29.72
N ALA A 686 -2.21 -42.77 29.23
CA ALA A 686 -2.74 -41.42 29.24
C ALA A 686 -3.01 -40.89 30.67
N GLN A 687 -2.91 -39.58 30.84
CA GLN A 687 -3.14 -38.88 32.10
C GLN A 687 -3.98 -37.63 31.87
N VAL A 688 -4.93 -37.37 32.76
CA VAL A 688 -5.71 -36.13 32.79
C VAL A 688 -5.43 -35.42 34.10
N SER A 689 -5.01 -34.15 34.02
CA SER A 689 -4.73 -33.32 35.18
C SER A 689 -5.56 -32.05 35.14
N LEU A 690 -6.45 -31.86 36.12
CA LEU A 690 -7.10 -30.56 36.36
C LEU A 690 -6.16 -29.69 37.19
N GLU A 691 -5.57 -28.69 36.56
CA GLU A 691 -4.57 -27.80 37.18
C GLU A 691 -5.20 -26.56 37.83
N SER A 692 -6.34 -26.08 37.33
CA SER A 692 -7.12 -24.97 37.91
C SER A 692 -8.59 -24.99 37.47
N GLY A 693 -9.46 -24.36 38.25
CA GLY A 693 -10.88 -24.16 37.92
C GLY A 693 -11.77 -25.38 38.17
N TYR A 694 -12.82 -25.54 37.36
CA TYR A 694 -13.83 -26.60 37.52
C TYR A 694 -14.00 -27.44 36.26
N LEU A 695 -14.04 -28.76 36.46
CA LEU A 695 -14.50 -29.74 35.48
C LEU A 695 -15.79 -30.40 36.01
N VAL A 696 -16.85 -30.38 35.21
CA VAL A 696 -18.19 -30.84 35.61
C VAL A 696 -18.65 -31.94 34.66
N ASN A 697 -18.79 -33.16 35.18
CA ASN A 697 -19.39 -34.26 34.44
C ASN A 697 -20.92 -34.27 34.65
N LYS A 698 -21.67 -34.17 33.56
CA LYS A 698 -23.13 -34.26 33.46
C LYS A 698 -23.59 -35.34 32.48
N ASN A 699 -22.74 -36.31 32.15
CA ASN A 699 -23.21 -37.52 31.47
C ASN A 699 -24.20 -38.27 32.38
N ILE A 700 -25.23 -38.88 31.80
CA ILE A 700 -26.30 -39.56 32.57
C ILE A 700 -26.38 -41.07 32.34
N GLY A 701 -25.62 -41.65 31.39
CA GLY A 701 -25.45 -43.09 31.25
C GLY A 701 -25.25 -43.56 29.82
#